data_AF-A0A9W5TNV9-F1
#
_entry.id   AF-A0A9W5TNV9-F1
#
_cell.length_a   1.000
_cell.length_b   1.000
_cell.length_c   1.000
_cell.angle_alpha   90.00
_cell.angle_beta   90.00
_cell.angle_gamma   90.00
#
_symmetry.space_group_name_H-M   'P 1'
#
loop_
_entity.id
_entity.type
_entity.pdbx_description
1 polymer ?
#
loop_
_entity_poly.entity_id
_entity_poly.type
_entity_poly.pdbx_seq_one_letter_code
_entity_poly.pdbx_strand_id
1 'polypeptide(L)'
;MPLGRRRANGSPFLSDPKRIGRVGALAVMLGVGAALVAAPGIASADKPDSGSPRSSTERAQGSGSDTNAGSSAGRASNDRSSAGDKREPKKKKKDDDSASDRGPGAPGGSSTTTDDDGQDDDDSVRDSDDVDSDDSRASGPSDASGTTDAASTSADSREDRASTPSAEVDLDVTQVTSRPSDAPQTPAGPAQGALLVTASASASTRRSGDAAPTAAESVAETTALTATADSAAAPTVADDEVIEAESMKISRTRNGTTYTDATASGGSAVVLNKNSSLSTTAALAEFSSLVIRAKGDQYRGAPTMRVSVNGKVVSTVAVAATSWTDYTVDYSGPAGTYTVTVAFTNDLYSRKYGDRNLRLDSVTAVAAAVEPPPPPASSTGGPGYFGGADWLWNPIGANPVLDANSATWVSYLSATNAQRVANLYEYSVAMVSASEITSSTPRYDVTLTQPWGSDPFGSTTVPIPAGTKIPPGSDGHLAILDPTTGTAYGIWQASYNSSTDTWSGSWGGMTDLNGDGIDETGSATAAAIARYAGVVTADEFAAAVAANTGLNHALAFSTDLAGPDFVYPAIKSDGQNWAGVVTPIPEGYRIQLDPTLDIDAIPGITAGEKVIAKTLQTYGAYVVDQGGARMAFAFELVDDATSSSPGSVWTSAGLAWDYYDMNKIPWSSLRVLAPTTLNV
;
A
#
# COMPACT_ATOMS: atom_id res chain seq x y z
N MET A 1 -7.77 -83.15 -7.60
CA MET A 1 -8.41 -81.86 -7.25
C MET A 1 -8.81 -81.89 -5.78
N PRO A 2 -9.06 -80.75 -5.09
CA PRO A 2 -8.70 -79.35 -5.39
C PRO A 2 -7.47 -78.87 -4.54
N LEU A 3 -6.67 -77.86 -4.94
CA LEU A 3 -6.81 -76.39 -4.72
C LEU A 3 -6.89 -75.97 -3.22
N GLY A 4 -6.11 -75.00 -2.70
CA GLY A 4 -5.09 -74.13 -3.32
C GLY A 4 -4.20 -73.37 -2.30
N ARG A 5 -3.12 -72.75 -2.77
CA ARG A 5 -2.10 -71.94 -2.02
C ARG A 5 -2.39 -70.41 -2.21
N ARG A 6 -1.81 -69.41 -1.52
CA ARG A 6 -0.93 -69.26 -0.32
C ARG A 6 -1.08 -67.81 0.23
N ARG A 7 -0.39 -67.47 1.33
CA ARG A 7 -0.23 -66.08 1.84
C ARG A 7 0.48 -65.14 0.84
N ALA A 8 0.25 -63.84 0.99
CA ALA A 8 1.15 -62.75 0.59
C ALA A 8 1.36 -61.78 1.78
N ASN A 9 2.46 -61.04 1.81
CA ASN A 9 2.82 -60.11 2.88
C ASN A 9 3.90 -59.11 2.41
N GLY A 10 3.75 -57.81 2.67
CA GLY A 10 4.84 -56.81 2.63
C GLY A 10 4.90 -55.84 1.43
N SER A 11 4.55 -54.58 1.72
CA SER A 11 5.26 -53.35 1.27
C SER A 11 5.33 -53.03 -0.25
N PRO A 12 5.97 -51.91 -0.66
CA PRO A 12 5.35 -50.58 -0.56
C PRO A 12 5.31 -49.83 -1.93
N PHE A 13 4.57 -48.73 -2.01
CA PHE A 13 4.62 -47.82 -3.15
C PHE A 13 4.98 -46.39 -2.73
N LEU A 14 6.07 -45.86 -3.29
CA LEU A 14 6.26 -44.42 -3.49
C LEU A 14 5.71 -44.06 -4.88
N SER A 15 5.08 -42.90 -5.03
CA SER A 15 4.72 -42.34 -6.34
C SER A 15 4.67 -40.81 -6.33
N ASP A 16 5.76 -40.22 -6.85
CA ASP A 16 5.91 -38.87 -7.46
C ASP A 16 5.11 -37.66 -6.89
N PRO A 17 5.76 -36.67 -6.25
CA PRO A 17 5.14 -35.44 -5.78
C PRO A 17 4.90 -34.41 -6.92
N LYS A 18 4.12 -34.79 -7.95
CA LYS A 18 3.76 -33.92 -9.09
C LYS A 18 2.29 -34.08 -9.52
N ARG A 19 1.33 -33.73 -8.65
CA ARG A 19 -0.08 -33.36 -8.98
C ARG A 19 -0.91 -32.98 -7.73
N ILE A 20 -0.52 -31.93 -7.00
CA ILE A 20 -1.45 -31.18 -6.14
C ILE A 20 -1.29 -29.69 -6.47
N GLY A 21 -2.34 -29.10 -7.03
CA GLY A 21 -2.35 -27.77 -7.61
C GLY A 21 -3.32 -27.71 -8.78
N ARG A 22 -4.09 -26.61 -8.90
CA ARG A 22 -5.28 -26.44 -9.76
C ARG A 22 -6.57 -27.11 -9.26
N VAL A 23 -7.04 -26.66 -8.11
CA VAL A 23 -8.49 -26.39 -7.88
C VAL A 23 -8.55 -24.97 -7.31
N GLY A 24 -9.48 -24.13 -7.79
CA GLY A 24 -9.55 -22.70 -7.43
C GLY A 24 -9.33 -21.71 -8.58
N ALA A 25 -9.84 -22.00 -9.79
CA ALA A 25 -9.76 -21.08 -10.93
C ALA A 25 -10.90 -21.32 -11.95
N LEU A 26 -12.17 -21.19 -11.53
CA LEU A 26 -13.31 -21.26 -12.46
C LEU A 26 -14.61 -20.62 -11.90
N ALA A 27 -14.79 -19.30 -12.06
CA ALA A 27 -16.06 -18.62 -11.74
C ALA A 27 -16.28 -17.26 -12.45
N VAL A 28 -15.86 -17.08 -13.71
CA VAL A 28 -16.19 -15.86 -14.49
C VAL A 28 -16.71 -16.21 -15.89
N MET A 29 -18.04 -16.16 -16.03
CA MET A 29 -18.79 -15.53 -17.15
C MET A 29 -20.23 -16.06 -17.21
N LEU A 30 -21.20 -15.19 -16.93
CA LEU A 30 -22.53 -15.26 -17.57
C LEU A 30 -23.21 -13.89 -17.50
N GLY A 31 -22.88 -13.00 -18.45
CA GLY A 31 -23.56 -11.72 -18.61
C GLY A 31 -24.86 -11.89 -19.40
N VAL A 32 -25.99 -12.00 -18.70
CA VAL A 32 -27.33 -11.87 -19.29
C VAL A 32 -28.16 -10.93 -18.41
N GLY A 33 -28.63 -9.83 -18.98
CA GLY A 33 -29.40 -8.83 -18.24
C GLY A 33 -30.84 -9.28 -17.96
N ALA A 34 -31.27 -9.13 -16.71
CA ALA A 34 -32.67 -9.15 -16.32
C ALA A 34 -32.97 -7.89 -15.49
N ALA A 35 -33.95 -7.11 -15.91
CA ALA A 35 -34.32 -5.89 -15.21
C ALA A 35 -35.27 -6.19 -14.04
N LEU A 36 -34.85 -5.86 -12.81
CA LEU A 36 -35.75 -5.64 -11.68
C LEU A 36 -35.46 -4.28 -11.05
N VAL A 37 -36.49 -3.69 -10.44
CA VAL A 37 -36.44 -2.31 -9.93
C VAL A 37 -35.70 -2.26 -8.60
N ALA A 38 -34.50 -1.66 -8.61
CA ALA A 38 -33.82 -1.27 -7.39
C ALA A 38 -34.49 -0.02 -6.80
N ALA A 39 -35.02 -0.12 -5.58
CA ALA A 39 -35.27 1.05 -4.75
C ALA A 39 -33.94 1.50 -4.12
N PRO A 40 -33.65 2.81 -4.01
CA PRO A 40 -32.40 3.28 -3.43
C PRO A 40 -32.38 3.03 -1.91
N GLY A 41 -31.38 2.29 -1.45
CA GLY A 41 -30.99 2.31 -0.03
C GLY A 41 -30.44 3.70 0.30
N ILE A 42 -30.97 4.33 1.34
CA ILE A 42 -30.59 5.69 1.73
C ILE A 42 -29.49 5.62 2.77
N ALA A 43 -28.28 6.07 2.42
CA ALA A 43 -27.30 6.50 3.42
C ALA A 43 -27.83 7.78 4.09
N SER A 44 -28.04 7.75 5.40
CA SER A 44 -28.59 8.90 6.14
C SER A 44 -27.47 9.84 6.56
N ALA A 45 -27.34 10.97 5.87
CA ALA A 45 -26.52 12.08 6.32
C ALA A 45 -27.33 12.96 7.28
N ASP A 46 -26.93 12.99 8.56
CA ASP A 46 -27.58 13.81 9.58
C ASP A 46 -27.42 15.31 9.30
N LYS A 47 -28.37 16.10 9.80
CA LYS A 47 -28.37 17.56 9.71
C LYS A 47 -28.45 18.18 11.10
N PRO A 48 -27.63 19.19 11.43
CA PRO A 48 -27.76 19.89 12.70
C PRO A 48 -29.09 20.66 12.75
N ASP A 49 -29.86 20.39 13.79
CA ASP A 49 -31.18 20.97 13.99
C ASP A 49 -31.09 22.42 14.48
N SER A 50 -31.98 23.30 14.01
CA SER A 50 -32.18 24.63 14.61
C SER A 50 -33.62 25.11 14.40
N GLY A 51 -34.28 25.45 15.51
CA GLY A 51 -35.72 25.69 15.52
C GLY A 51 -36.14 27.10 15.09
N SER A 52 -37.21 27.16 14.27
CA SER A 52 -38.41 28.02 14.33
C SER A 52 -38.37 29.42 15.01
N PRO A 53 -39.16 30.43 14.54
CA PRO A 53 -40.42 30.27 13.79
C PRO A 53 -40.72 31.26 12.63
N ARG A 54 -41.62 30.82 11.74
CA ARG A 54 -42.73 31.55 11.07
C ARG A 54 -42.54 32.97 10.46
N SER A 55 -42.88 33.03 9.17
CA SER A 55 -43.66 34.09 8.48
C SER A 55 -43.16 35.55 8.48
N SER A 56 -42.85 36.08 7.28
CA SER A 56 -43.84 36.80 6.45
C SER A 56 -43.20 37.40 5.19
N THR A 57 -44.02 37.70 4.18
CA THR A 57 -43.64 38.53 3.02
C THR A 57 -43.88 40.01 3.35
N GLU A 58 -42.94 40.91 3.06
CA GLU A 58 -43.24 42.08 2.20
C GLU A 58 -42.01 42.89 1.73
N ARG A 59 -42.34 43.83 0.83
CA ARG A 59 -41.59 44.49 -0.24
C ARG A 59 -41.01 45.85 0.18
N ALA A 60 -40.10 46.38 -0.66
CA ALA A 60 -39.68 47.81 -0.75
C ALA A 60 -38.73 48.33 0.37
N GLN A 61 -38.01 49.46 0.26
CA GLN A 61 -37.46 50.27 -0.85
C GLN A 61 -36.49 51.35 -0.24
N GLY A 62 -35.54 51.88 -1.02
CA GLY A 62 -34.64 53.01 -0.62
C GLY A 62 -33.21 52.56 -0.30
N SER A 63 -32.12 53.14 -0.83
CA SER A 63 -31.67 54.54 -0.95
C SER A 63 -30.93 55.03 0.32
N GLY A 64 -29.67 55.50 0.27
CA GLY A 64 -28.73 55.67 -0.87
C GLY A 64 -27.46 56.44 -0.42
N SER A 65 -26.64 56.94 -1.39
CA SER A 65 -25.50 57.90 -1.22
C SER A 65 -24.28 57.45 -0.34
N ASP A 66 -23.03 57.88 -0.56
CA ASP A 66 -22.42 58.68 -1.66
C ASP A 66 -20.87 58.61 -1.73
N THR A 67 -20.30 58.58 -2.95
CA THR A 67 -18.94 59.05 -3.36
C THR A 67 -17.68 58.37 -2.73
N ASN A 68 -16.43 58.50 -3.25
CA ASN A 68 -15.88 59.31 -4.35
C ASN A 68 -14.72 58.61 -5.14
N ALA A 69 -14.27 59.26 -6.22
CA ALA A 69 -13.31 58.86 -7.27
C ALA A 69 -11.88 58.42 -6.86
N GLY A 70 -11.09 57.76 -7.74
CA GLY A 70 -11.46 57.21 -9.07
C GLY A 70 -10.32 57.15 -10.11
N SER A 71 -10.69 56.81 -11.37
CA SER A 71 -9.86 56.75 -12.60
C SER A 71 -8.78 55.65 -12.65
N SER A 72 -8.24 55.20 -13.80
CA SER A 72 -8.63 55.16 -15.23
C SER A 72 -7.52 54.39 -16.00
N ALA A 73 -7.64 53.75 -17.17
CA ALA A 73 -8.69 53.53 -18.20
C ALA A 73 -8.38 52.17 -18.91
N GLY A 74 -8.97 51.70 -20.03
CA GLY A 74 -10.02 52.18 -20.92
C GLY A 74 -9.87 51.64 -22.36
N ARG A 75 -10.96 51.06 -22.93
CA ARG A 75 -11.15 50.47 -24.29
C ARG A 75 -10.73 48.99 -24.48
N ALA A 76 -11.47 48.18 -25.26
CA ALA A 76 -12.84 48.33 -25.80
C ALA A 76 -13.49 46.97 -26.11
N SER A 77 -14.82 46.94 -26.15
CA SER A 77 -15.68 45.77 -26.39
C SER A 77 -15.91 45.45 -27.87
N ASN A 78 -16.29 44.19 -28.15
CA ASN A 78 -17.49 43.92 -28.95
C ASN A 78 -18.13 42.56 -28.58
N ASP A 79 -19.37 42.35 -29.03
CA ASP A 79 -20.40 41.53 -28.35
C ASP A 79 -21.36 40.84 -29.36
N ARG A 80 -22.14 39.84 -28.91
CA ARG A 80 -23.21 39.04 -29.59
C ARG A 80 -22.71 37.91 -30.53
N SER A 81 -23.24 36.67 -30.55
CA SER A 81 -24.58 36.05 -30.32
C SER A 81 -25.57 36.22 -31.51
N SER A 82 -26.42 35.27 -31.95
CA SER A 82 -26.77 33.90 -31.50
C SER A 82 -27.55 33.11 -32.60
N ALA A 83 -27.86 31.81 -32.39
CA ALA A 83 -28.73 30.89 -33.18
C ALA A 83 -28.26 30.53 -34.63
N GLY A 84 -28.71 29.47 -35.34
CA GLY A 84 -29.65 28.35 -35.11
C GLY A 84 -30.12 27.77 -36.49
N ASP A 85 -30.63 26.55 -36.70
CA ASP A 85 -30.91 25.35 -35.87
C ASP A 85 -30.96 24.05 -36.76
N LYS A 86 -31.14 22.86 -36.15
CA LYS A 86 -31.30 21.48 -36.69
C LYS A 86 -31.86 21.29 -38.13
N ARG A 87 -31.37 20.25 -38.85
CA ARG A 87 -32.13 19.02 -39.25
C ARG A 87 -31.30 17.98 -40.03
N GLU A 88 -31.85 16.77 -40.19
CA GLU A 88 -31.15 15.51 -40.55
C GLU A 88 -31.75 14.83 -41.85
N PRO A 89 -31.52 13.55 -42.24
CA PRO A 89 -30.71 13.18 -43.42
C PRO A 89 -31.46 12.39 -44.53
N LYS A 90 -30.78 12.07 -45.67
CA LYS A 90 -31.06 10.86 -46.50
C LYS A 90 -29.98 10.49 -47.56
N LYS A 91 -30.09 9.26 -48.10
CA LYS A 91 -29.11 8.52 -48.94
C LYS A 91 -29.41 8.61 -50.45
N LYS A 92 -28.38 8.57 -51.34
CA LYS A 92 -28.16 7.50 -52.38
C LYS A 92 -27.06 7.78 -53.45
N LYS A 93 -26.06 6.89 -53.49
CA LYS A 93 -25.54 6.07 -54.63
C LYS A 93 -25.65 6.57 -56.09
N LYS A 94 -24.50 6.71 -56.78
CA LYS A 94 -24.19 6.13 -58.12
C LYS A 94 -22.65 6.02 -58.31
N ASP A 95 -21.99 5.05 -58.98
CA ASP A 95 -22.29 4.13 -60.11
C ASP A 95 -21.88 4.77 -61.47
N ASP A 96 -20.92 4.28 -62.29
CA ASP A 96 -20.13 3.00 -62.35
C ASP A 96 -18.74 3.19 -63.10
N ASP A 97 -18.02 2.09 -63.43
CA ASP A 97 -16.81 1.96 -64.32
C ASP A 97 -15.40 2.36 -63.72
N SER A 98 -14.19 2.04 -64.25
CA SER A 98 -13.68 1.43 -65.52
C SER A 98 -12.28 0.74 -65.38
N ALA A 99 -11.74 0.01 -66.39
CA ALA A 99 -10.43 -0.73 -66.33
C ALA A 99 -9.80 -1.16 -67.69
N SER A 100 -8.50 -1.59 -67.73
CA SER A 100 -7.93 -2.36 -68.87
C SER A 100 -6.67 -3.24 -68.60
N ASP A 101 -6.75 -4.47 -69.09
CA ASP A 101 -5.86 -5.67 -69.17
C ASP A 101 -4.68 -5.57 -70.23
N ARG A 102 -3.73 -6.50 -70.52
CA ARG A 102 -3.26 -7.84 -70.00
C ARG A 102 -1.88 -8.30 -70.59
N GLY A 103 -0.97 -8.86 -69.77
CA GLY A 103 0.04 -9.94 -70.05
C GLY A 103 1.02 -9.86 -71.26
N PRO A 104 1.75 -10.95 -71.62
CA PRO A 104 2.07 -12.20 -70.88
C PRO A 104 3.58 -12.65 -70.93
N GLY A 105 4.00 -13.67 -70.16
CA GLY A 105 5.30 -14.38 -70.41
C GLY A 105 5.85 -15.31 -69.31
N ALA A 106 6.26 -16.53 -69.68
CA ALA A 106 6.98 -17.57 -68.92
C ALA A 106 7.62 -18.58 -69.94
N PRO A 107 8.39 -19.65 -69.62
CA PRO A 107 8.76 -20.21 -68.30
C PRO A 107 10.23 -20.71 -68.15
N GLY A 108 10.55 -21.33 -66.99
CA GLY A 108 11.48 -22.47 -66.92
C GLY A 108 12.93 -22.22 -66.44
N GLY A 109 13.51 -23.22 -65.75
CA GLY A 109 14.91 -23.26 -65.30
C GLY A 109 15.10 -24.22 -64.13
N SER A 110 16.09 -25.12 -64.20
CA SER A 110 16.40 -26.15 -63.18
C SER A 110 17.91 -26.41 -63.13
N SER A 111 18.33 -27.32 -62.25
CA SER A 111 19.68 -27.89 -62.06
C SER A 111 20.73 -26.95 -61.43
N THR A 112 21.20 -27.29 -60.21
CA THR A 112 22.51 -27.93 -59.89
C THR A 112 23.65 -26.89 -59.73
N THR A 113 24.77 -27.16 -59.06
CA THR A 113 25.44 -28.44 -58.73
C THR A 113 26.39 -28.21 -57.52
N THR A 114 26.51 -29.21 -56.61
CA THR A 114 27.77 -29.81 -56.06
C THR A 114 28.95 -28.92 -55.60
N ASP A 115 29.88 -29.25 -54.68
CA ASP A 115 30.23 -30.38 -53.76
C ASP A 115 31.55 -29.92 -53.04
N ASP A 116 32.20 -30.57 -52.07
CA ASP A 116 31.96 -31.77 -51.25
C ASP A 116 32.55 -31.61 -49.81
N ASP A 117 32.05 -32.45 -48.88
CA ASP A 117 32.72 -33.29 -47.86
C ASP A 117 33.83 -32.78 -46.89
N GLY A 118 33.98 -33.39 -45.69
CA GLY A 118 33.18 -34.49 -45.10
C GLY A 118 33.76 -35.05 -43.79
N GLN A 119 33.33 -36.28 -43.42
CA GLN A 119 33.82 -37.14 -42.30
C GLN A 119 33.45 -36.67 -40.87
N ASP A 120 33.18 -37.50 -39.85
CA ASP A 120 32.87 -38.95 -39.70
C ASP A 120 32.16 -39.16 -38.31
N ASP A 121 31.42 -40.23 -37.98
CA ASP A 121 30.30 -40.93 -38.66
C ASP A 121 29.56 -41.87 -37.64
N ASP A 122 28.54 -42.61 -38.10
CA ASP A 122 28.10 -43.97 -37.71
C ASP A 122 26.89 -44.23 -36.74
N ASP A 123 26.19 -45.32 -37.08
CA ASP A 123 24.93 -46.00 -36.71
C ASP A 123 24.22 -45.83 -35.32
N SER A 124 22.94 -46.23 -35.12
CA SER A 124 21.62 -46.22 -35.82
C SER A 124 20.65 -47.29 -35.23
N VAL A 125 19.50 -47.58 -35.89
CA VAL A 125 18.52 -48.70 -35.69
C VAL A 125 17.43 -48.54 -34.59
N ARG A 126 16.11 -48.72 -34.82
CA ARG A 126 15.24 -48.84 -36.04
C ARG A 126 13.72 -48.69 -35.70
N ASP A 127 12.92 -48.23 -36.67
CA ASP A 127 11.62 -48.71 -37.22
C ASP A 127 10.43 -49.15 -36.30
N SER A 128 9.13 -49.08 -36.69
CA SER A 128 8.36 -48.57 -37.88
C SER A 128 6.90 -48.21 -37.43
N ASP A 129 5.78 -48.06 -38.16
CA ASP A 129 5.25 -48.40 -39.52
C ASP A 129 4.24 -47.32 -40.05
N ASP A 130 3.80 -47.47 -41.31
CA ASP A 130 2.73 -46.70 -42.02
C ASP A 130 1.28 -47.20 -41.65
N VAL A 131 0.10 -46.85 -42.23
CA VAL A 131 -0.31 -46.49 -43.62
C VAL A 131 -1.70 -45.81 -43.73
N ASP A 132 -1.95 -45.20 -44.91
CA ASP A 132 -3.22 -44.98 -45.66
C ASP A 132 -4.36 -44.01 -45.22
N SER A 133 -4.44 -42.88 -45.95
CA SER A 133 -5.44 -42.50 -47.00
C SER A 133 -6.95 -42.21 -46.76
N ASP A 134 -7.44 -41.22 -47.55
CA ASP A 134 -8.81 -40.84 -47.96
C ASP A 134 -9.89 -40.45 -46.91
N ASP A 135 -10.84 -39.53 -47.15
CA ASP A 135 -11.04 -38.47 -48.17
C ASP A 135 -12.23 -37.55 -47.71
N SER A 136 -12.54 -36.50 -48.50
CA SER A 136 -13.85 -35.84 -48.64
C SER A 136 -14.23 -34.72 -47.65
N ARG A 137 -14.94 -33.71 -48.19
CA ARG A 137 -15.27 -32.44 -47.52
C ARG A 137 -16.77 -32.17 -47.45
N ALA A 138 -17.19 -31.56 -46.33
CA ALA A 138 -18.17 -30.47 -46.19
C ALA A 138 -19.50 -30.48 -46.98
N SER A 139 -20.60 -30.27 -46.25
CA SER A 139 -21.64 -29.27 -46.58
C SER A 139 -22.53 -28.97 -45.37
N GLY A 140 -23.25 -27.84 -45.42
CA GLY A 140 -24.14 -27.35 -44.34
C GLY A 140 -25.64 -27.63 -44.56
N PRO A 141 -26.53 -26.65 -44.33
CA PRO A 141 -27.47 -26.78 -43.21
C PRO A 141 -28.95 -26.56 -43.55
N SER A 142 -29.85 -26.93 -42.62
CA SER A 142 -31.28 -26.52 -42.64
C SER A 142 -31.99 -26.74 -41.30
N ASP A 143 -32.85 -25.80 -40.90
CA ASP A 143 -33.80 -25.91 -39.78
C ASP A 143 -35.00 -26.83 -40.11
N ALA A 144 -35.68 -27.36 -39.08
CA ALA A 144 -37.15 -27.56 -39.09
C ALA A 144 -37.74 -27.85 -37.69
N SER A 145 -39.03 -27.50 -37.54
CA SER A 145 -39.99 -27.87 -36.47
C SER A 145 -40.11 -29.39 -36.18
N GLY A 146 -40.64 -29.86 -35.04
CA GLY A 146 -41.28 -29.18 -33.89
C GLY A 146 -42.67 -29.76 -33.54
N THR A 147 -43.08 -29.69 -32.26
CA THR A 147 -44.38 -30.13 -31.66
C THR A 147 -44.64 -31.67 -31.64
N THR A 148 -45.54 -32.28 -30.84
CA THR A 148 -46.56 -31.84 -29.84
C THR A 148 -46.55 -32.71 -28.55
N ASP A 149 -47.35 -32.31 -27.53
CA ASP A 149 -48.11 -33.14 -26.56
C ASP A 149 -47.41 -34.08 -25.53
N ALA A 150 -48.03 -34.48 -24.40
CA ALA A 150 -49.08 -33.87 -23.54
C ALA A 150 -49.25 -34.67 -22.21
N ALA A 151 -49.99 -34.09 -21.25
CA ALA A 151 -50.55 -34.67 -20.03
C ALA A 151 -49.57 -35.10 -18.89
N SER A 152 -49.94 -35.20 -17.60
CA SER A 152 -50.92 -34.53 -16.70
C SER A 152 -51.37 -35.49 -15.59
N THR A 153 -51.07 -35.18 -14.32
CA THR A 153 -51.85 -35.51 -13.08
C THR A 153 -51.10 -34.88 -11.89
N SER A 154 -51.61 -33.84 -11.21
CA SER A 154 -52.68 -33.82 -10.17
C SER A 154 -52.22 -34.44 -8.84
N ALA A 155 -51.93 -33.67 -7.76
CA ALA A 155 -52.85 -32.93 -6.85
C ALA A 155 -53.48 -33.86 -5.76
N ASP A 156 -53.94 -33.43 -4.58
CA ASP A 156 -53.95 -32.13 -3.85
C ASP A 156 -53.28 -32.40 -2.45
N SER A 157 -53.40 -31.72 -1.28
CA SER A 157 -54.20 -30.58 -0.77
C SER A 157 -53.62 -30.01 0.54
N ARG A 158 -53.75 -28.68 0.73
CA ARG A 158 -54.24 -27.94 1.94
C ARG A 158 -53.57 -28.17 3.31
N GLU A 159 -52.95 -27.17 3.93
CA GLU A 159 -53.51 -25.96 4.62
C GLU A 159 -54.12 -26.24 6.00
N ASP A 160 -53.61 -25.57 7.05
CA ASP A 160 -54.43 -24.93 8.10
C ASP A 160 -53.67 -23.75 8.78
N ARG A 161 -54.32 -22.97 9.66
CA ARG A 161 -53.98 -21.54 9.85
C ARG A 161 -54.07 -21.01 11.30
N ALA A 162 -53.09 -20.17 11.67
CA ALA A 162 -53.09 -19.10 12.69
C ALA A 162 -53.34 -19.41 14.19
N SER A 163 -52.58 -18.71 15.05
CA SER A 163 -53.11 -17.87 16.16
C SER A 163 -52.00 -17.07 16.88
N THR A 164 -52.31 -15.84 17.30
CA THR A 164 -51.50 -15.01 18.22
C THR A 164 -52.02 -15.14 19.66
N PRO A 165 -51.25 -14.74 20.68
CA PRO A 165 -51.72 -13.61 21.49
C PRO A 165 -50.60 -12.64 21.93
N SER A 166 -50.98 -11.59 22.67
CA SER A 166 -50.09 -10.52 23.16
C SER A 166 -50.05 -10.45 24.70
N ALA A 167 -48.93 -9.98 25.25
CA ALA A 167 -48.78 -9.34 26.55
C ALA A 167 -47.57 -8.38 26.39
N GLU A 168 -47.75 -7.07 26.40
CA GLU A 168 -47.96 -6.17 27.54
C GLU A 168 -46.71 -6.03 28.44
N VAL A 169 -46.42 -4.78 28.77
CA VAL A 169 -45.19 -4.30 29.42
C VAL A 169 -45.57 -3.73 30.78
N ASP A 170 -44.77 -4.02 31.80
CA ASP A 170 -44.85 -3.35 33.10
C ASP A 170 -43.58 -2.51 33.34
N LEU A 171 -43.76 -1.29 33.85
CA LEU A 171 -42.71 -0.28 34.03
C LEU A 171 -42.88 0.38 35.39
N ASP A 172 -42.10 -0.06 36.38
CA ASP A 172 -42.05 0.63 37.68
C ASP A 172 -41.06 1.81 37.64
N VAL A 173 -41.50 2.95 38.17
CA VAL A 173 -40.78 4.23 38.17
C VAL A 173 -40.89 4.85 39.55
N THR A 174 -39.79 4.87 40.30
CA THR A 174 -39.71 5.50 41.62
C THR A 174 -38.83 6.77 41.60
N GLN A 175 -39.48 7.91 41.38
CA GLN A 175 -38.93 9.25 41.60
C GLN A 175 -39.09 9.68 43.06
N VAL A 176 -38.02 10.14 43.73
CA VAL A 176 -38.11 11.08 44.87
C VAL A 176 -36.96 12.11 44.82
N THR A 177 -37.27 13.34 45.24
CA THR A 177 -36.47 14.58 45.26
C THR A 177 -35.36 14.58 46.35
N SER A 178 -34.47 15.59 46.56
CA SER A 178 -34.47 17.03 46.23
C SER A 178 -33.07 17.68 46.37
N ARG A 179 -32.91 18.92 45.86
CA ARG A 179 -31.73 19.83 45.97
C ARG A 179 -31.70 20.59 47.33
N PRO A 180 -30.53 20.98 47.88
CA PRO A 180 -29.96 22.36 47.73
C PRO A 180 -28.43 22.32 47.43
N SER A 181 -27.86 23.12 46.52
CA SER A 181 -27.53 24.56 46.62
C SER A 181 -26.57 24.95 47.76
N ASP A 182 -25.28 25.18 47.44
CA ASP A 182 -24.54 26.40 47.84
C ASP A 182 -23.18 26.55 47.12
N ALA A 183 -22.69 27.79 47.05
CA ALA A 183 -21.34 28.24 46.63
C ALA A 183 -21.14 29.66 47.20
N PRO A 184 -19.94 30.09 47.67
CA PRO A 184 -18.80 30.35 46.77
C PRO A 184 -17.38 30.23 47.40
N GLN A 185 -16.31 30.39 46.59
CA GLN A 185 -15.27 31.46 46.71
C GLN A 185 -13.98 31.16 45.92
N THR A 186 -13.15 32.19 45.71
CA THR A 186 -11.93 32.20 44.87
C THR A 186 -10.72 32.66 45.71
N PRO A 187 -9.49 32.26 45.36
CA PRO A 187 -8.44 33.24 45.07
C PRO A 187 -7.68 32.89 43.77
N ALA A 188 -7.45 33.80 42.82
CA ALA A 188 -6.65 35.04 42.89
C ALA A 188 -5.13 34.76 42.99
N GLY A 189 -4.41 34.96 41.87
CA GLY A 189 -2.94 34.97 41.78
C GLY A 189 -2.39 36.40 41.53
N PRO A 190 -1.06 36.57 41.47
CA PRO A 190 -0.40 37.83 41.14
C PRO A 190 -0.10 37.97 39.63
N ALA A 191 0.16 39.20 39.16
CA ALA A 191 0.33 39.48 37.73
C ALA A 191 1.38 40.58 37.43
N GLN A 192 1.99 40.45 36.24
CA GLN A 192 2.69 41.46 35.42
C GLN A 192 3.96 42.16 35.94
N GLY A 193 4.83 42.49 34.99
CA GLY A 193 6.01 43.34 35.15
C GLY A 193 6.82 43.40 33.86
N ALA A 194 6.72 44.48 33.09
CA ALA A 194 7.44 44.69 31.83
C ALA A 194 8.22 46.01 31.86
N LEU A 195 9.38 46.09 31.18
CA LEU A 195 9.79 47.32 30.47
C LEU A 195 10.95 47.16 29.45
N LEU A 196 10.96 48.13 28.53
CA LEU A 196 11.85 48.46 27.40
C LEU A 196 13.34 48.06 27.43
N VAL A 197 13.77 47.50 26.29
CA VAL A 197 14.67 48.13 25.29
C VAL A 197 15.68 49.18 25.76
N THR A 198 16.97 48.95 25.48
CA THR A 198 17.89 49.98 24.96
C THR A 198 19.06 49.33 24.21
N ALA A 199 19.67 50.06 23.27
CA ALA A 199 20.75 49.56 22.42
C ALA A 199 21.98 50.48 22.46
N SER A 200 23.17 49.93 22.26
CA SER A 200 24.31 50.59 21.60
C SER A 200 25.44 49.60 21.31
N ALA A 201 26.19 49.84 20.23
CA ALA A 201 27.35 49.05 19.84
C ALA A 201 28.67 49.75 20.21
N SER A 202 29.77 48.99 20.25
CA SER A 202 31.04 49.34 19.57
C SER A 202 32.05 48.20 19.67
N ALA A 203 32.93 48.09 18.67
CA ALA A 203 33.99 47.08 18.62
C ALA A 203 35.30 47.61 19.23
N SER A 204 36.21 46.70 19.67
CA SER A 204 37.62 46.79 19.27
C SER A 204 38.52 45.59 19.65
N THR A 205 39.09 44.96 18.61
CA THR A 205 40.55 44.78 18.41
C THR A 205 41.43 44.09 19.47
N ARG A 206 41.84 42.84 19.15
CA ARG A 206 43.18 42.21 19.28
C ARG A 206 44.11 42.58 20.48
N ARG A 207 44.63 41.55 21.18
CA ARG A 207 46.04 41.10 21.01
C ARG A 207 46.30 39.69 21.58
N SER A 208 47.50 39.16 21.32
CA SER A 208 47.92 37.76 21.58
C SER A 208 49.11 37.68 22.54
N GLY A 209 49.27 36.51 23.18
CA GLY A 209 50.50 36.06 23.85
C GLY A 209 50.62 36.41 25.35
N ASP A 210 51.46 35.73 26.14
CA ASP A 210 52.15 34.45 25.88
C ASP A 210 52.69 33.86 27.22
N ALA A 211 52.99 32.56 27.23
CA ALA A 211 53.81 31.80 28.20
C ALA A 211 53.51 31.81 29.72
N ALA A 212 53.76 30.64 30.34
CA ALA A 212 53.80 30.38 31.79
C ALA A 212 55.29 30.49 32.29
N PRO A 213 55.80 29.91 33.43
CA PRO A 213 55.20 28.97 34.40
C PRO A 213 55.63 29.12 35.90
N THR A 214 55.27 28.09 36.70
CA THR A 214 55.95 27.56 37.93
C THR A 214 55.43 27.92 39.34
N ALA A 215 55.74 26.98 40.26
CA ALA A 215 55.50 26.92 41.70
C ALA A 215 54.05 26.62 42.16
N ALA A 216 53.93 25.79 43.20
CA ALA A 216 52.66 25.32 43.76
C ALA A 216 52.77 25.17 45.29
N GLU A 217 51.70 25.50 46.01
CA GLU A 217 51.50 25.18 47.43
C GLU A 217 50.00 25.18 47.77
N SER A 218 49.59 24.58 48.89
CA SER A 218 48.18 24.21 49.18
C SER A 218 47.95 24.00 50.69
N VAL A 219 46.73 23.82 51.23
CA VAL A 219 45.40 23.51 50.65
C VAL A 219 44.31 24.38 51.30
N ALA A 220 43.29 24.78 50.54
CA ALA A 220 41.99 25.22 51.09
C ALA A 220 40.85 24.87 50.11
N GLU A 221 39.94 23.97 50.52
CA GLU A 221 38.74 23.66 49.74
C GLU A 221 37.69 24.78 49.86
N THR A 222 37.11 25.18 48.72
CA THR A 222 35.80 25.82 48.66
C THR A 222 35.19 25.47 47.31
N THR A 223 34.15 24.64 47.31
CA THR A 223 33.48 24.13 46.12
C THR A 223 32.59 25.21 45.47
N ALA A 224 33.23 26.15 44.78
CA ALA A 224 32.55 27.11 43.92
C ALA A 224 32.01 26.39 42.67
N LEU A 225 30.71 26.54 42.42
CA LEU A 225 30.05 25.99 41.23
C LEU A 225 30.43 26.82 39.99
N THR A 226 31.53 26.47 39.32
CA THR A 226 31.91 27.10 38.05
C THR A 226 30.96 26.63 36.96
N ALA A 227 30.01 27.49 36.58
CA ALA A 227 29.25 27.31 35.36
C ALA A 227 30.21 27.37 34.16
N THR A 228 30.51 26.23 33.56
CA THR A 228 31.18 26.15 32.27
C THR A 228 30.25 26.73 31.23
N ALA A 229 30.58 27.92 30.70
CA ALA A 229 29.93 28.43 29.52
C ALA A 229 30.24 27.47 28.36
N ASP A 230 29.21 26.75 27.91
CA ASP A 230 29.39 25.75 26.86
C ASP A 230 29.80 26.44 25.56
N SER A 231 30.96 26.05 25.04
CA SER A 231 31.55 26.66 23.85
C SER A 231 30.95 25.99 22.62
N ALA A 232 29.73 26.42 22.27
CA ALA A 232 28.94 25.94 21.14
C ALA A 232 29.82 25.48 19.97
N ALA A 233 29.90 24.16 19.80
CA ALA A 233 30.78 23.54 18.82
C ALA A 233 30.38 23.97 17.41
N ALA A 234 31.38 24.21 16.55
CA ALA A 234 31.11 24.33 15.13
C ALA A 234 30.51 23.00 14.62
N PRO A 235 29.53 23.03 13.70
CA PRO A 235 28.87 21.82 13.24
C PRO A 235 29.87 20.86 12.61
N THR A 236 29.98 19.66 13.21
CA THR A 236 30.70 18.54 12.62
C THR A 236 29.82 17.97 11.51
N VAL A 237 30.09 18.42 10.28
CA VAL A 237 29.57 17.76 9.07
C VAL A 237 30.05 16.31 9.09
N ALA A 238 29.14 15.35 8.92
CA ALA A 238 29.52 13.96 8.71
C ALA A 238 30.11 13.80 7.31
N ASP A 239 31.13 12.96 7.15
CA ASP A 239 31.70 12.67 5.83
C ASP A 239 30.71 11.87 4.97
N ASP A 240 30.76 12.05 3.65
CA ASP A 240 29.96 11.28 2.68
C ASP A 240 30.36 9.79 2.69
N GLU A 241 29.40 8.87 2.84
CA GLU A 241 29.67 7.43 2.87
C GLU A 241 29.72 6.87 1.45
N VAL A 242 30.91 6.43 1.00
CA VAL A 242 31.16 5.94 -0.36
C VAL A 242 31.25 4.41 -0.41
N ILE A 243 30.36 3.77 -1.15
CA ILE A 243 30.32 2.33 -1.37
C ILE A 243 30.79 2.02 -2.80
N GLU A 244 32.01 1.48 -2.93
CA GLU A 244 32.59 1.07 -4.23
C GLU A 244 31.81 -0.11 -4.85
N ALA A 245 31.55 -0.06 -6.16
CA ALA A 245 30.67 -0.99 -6.86
C ALA A 245 31.15 -2.46 -6.81
N GLU A 246 32.45 -2.70 -6.79
CA GLU A 246 33.02 -4.04 -6.66
C GLU A 246 32.83 -4.69 -5.28
N SER A 247 32.46 -3.92 -4.25
CA SER A 247 32.06 -4.46 -2.94
C SER A 247 30.63 -5.02 -2.97
N MET A 248 29.79 -4.56 -3.90
CA MET A 248 28.38 -4.90 -3.97
C MET A 248 28.14 -6.28 -4.58
N LYS A 249 27.08 -6.97 -4.12
CA LYS A 249 26.72 -8.32 -4.57
C LYS A 249 25.99 -8.27 -5.92
N ILE A 250 26.65 -8.78 -6.97
CA ILE A 250 26.02 -9.00 -8.29
C ILE A 250 24.93 -10.08 -8.18
N SER A 251 23.69 -9.75 -8.55
CA SER A 251 22.52 -10.66 -8.45
C SER A 251 22.58 -11.88 -9.36
N ARG A 252 23.26 -11.77 -10.51
CA ARG A 252 23.60 -12.90 -11.41
C ARG A 252 25.05 -12.74 -11.84
N THR A 253 25.98 -13.46 -11.20
CA THR A 253 27.44 -13.35 -11.43
C THR A 253 27.93 -13.70 -12.85
N ARG A 254 27.05 -14.16 -13.75
CA ARG A 254 27.34 -14.35 -15.18
C ARG A 254 26.90 -13.17 -16.08
N ASN A 255 26.21 -12.19 -15.49
CA ASN A 255 25.65 -11.00 -16.14
C ASN A 255 26.38 -9.71 -15.71
N GLY A 256 27.48 -9.83 -14.95
CA GLY A 256 28.33 -8.72 -14.57
C GLY A 256 29.71 -9.18 -14.11
N THR A 257 30.70 -8.29 -14.17
CA THR A 257 32.11 -8.61 -13.89
C THR A 257 32.86 -7.37 -13.41
N THR A 258 33.65 -7.51 -12.35
CA THR A 258 34.60 -6.48 -11.89
C THR A 258 35.79 -6.39 -12.83
N TYR A 259 36.25 -5.18 -13.15
CA TYR A 259 37.41 -4.91 -13.99
C TYR A 259 38.18 -3.69 -13.49
N THR A 260 39.49 -3.64 -13.74
CA THR A 260 40.35 -2.51 -13.37
C THR A 260 40.13 -1.33 -14.32
N ASP A 261 39.91 -0.14 -13.77
CA ASP A 261 39.71 1.11 -14.52
C ASP A 261 40.37 2.25 -13.75
N ALA A 262 41.52 2.73 -14.22
CA ALA A 262 42.29 3.79 -13.53
C ALA A 262 41.61 5.18 -13.53
N THR A 263 40.36 5.28 -14.01
CA THR A 263 39.52 6.50 -13.94
C THR A 263 38.35 6.38 -12.97
N ALA A 264 38.12 5.18 -12.43
CA ALA A 264 37.13 4.85 -11.42
C ALA A 264 37.62 5.21 -9.99
N SER A 265 36.72 5.28 -9.01
CA SER A 265 37.10 5.14 -7.59
C SER A 265 37.58 3.70 -7.32
N GLY A 266 38.33 3.48 -6.23
CA GLY A 266 39.13 2.27 -6.00
C GLY A 266 40.20 1.89 -7.06
N GLY A 267 40.18 2.49 -8.26
CA GLY A 267 40.86 2.01 -9.47
C GLY A 267 40.18 0.79 -10.13
N SER A 268 38.96 0.45 -9.73
CA SER A 268 38.19 -0.69 -10.24
C SER A 268 36.72 -0.32 -10.45
N ALA A 269 35.99 -1.11 -11.21
CA ALA A 269 34.58 -0.87 -11.48
C ALA A 269 33.86 -2.18 -11.85
N VAL A 270 32.54 -2.18 -11.85
CA VAL A 270 31.72 -3.30 -12.34
C VAL A 270 31.07 -2.95 -13.67
N VAL A 271 31.16 -3.85 -14.65
CA VAL A 271 30.26 -3.83 -15.81
C VAL A 271 29.13 -4.84 -15.60
N LEU A 272 27.88 -4.41 -15.75
CA LEU A 272 26.71 -5.26 -15.93
C LEU A 272 26.45 -5.39 -17.42
N ASN A 273 26.73 -6.58 -17.98
CA ASN A 273 26.68 -6.83 -19.42
C ASN A 273 25.40 -7.53 -19.90
N LYS A 274 24.48 -7.82 -18.97
CA LYS A 274 23.11 -8.29 -19.20
C LYS A 274 22.22 -7.87 -18.04
N ASN A 275 20.90 -8.02 -18.19
CA ASN A 275 19.93 -7.67 -17.15
C ASN A 275 20.26 -8.34 -15.79
N SER A 276 20.69 -7.52 -14.83
CA SER A 276 21.12 -7.88 -13.47
C SER A 276 21.19 -6.61 -12.60
N SER A 277 21.75 -6.74 -11.40
CA SER A 277 21.90 -5.64 -10.44
C SER A 277 23.09 -5.87 -9.53
N LEU A 278 23.64 -4.77 -9.02
CA LEU A 278 24.41 -4.73 -7.78
C LEU A 278 23.47 -4.47 -6.62
N SER A 279 23.78 -5.02 -5.44
CA SER A 279 23.00 -4.82 -4.22
C SER A 279 23.92 -4.88 -3.00
N THR A 280 23.69 -4.02 -2.03
CA THR A 280 24.40 -3.98 -0.74
C THR A 280 23.45 -3.58 0.38
N THR A 281 23.79 -3.91 1.62
CA THR A 281 23.09 -3.42 2.82
C THR A 281 24.12 -2.79 3.74
N ALA A 282 23.93 -1.50 4.04
CA ALA A 282 24.87 -0.69 4.82
C ALA A 282 24.13 0.09 5.92
N ALA A 283 24.81 0.37 7.02
CA ALA A 283 24.36 1.37 7.98
C ALA A 283 24.86 2.73 7.51
N LEU A 284 23.95 3.67 7.27
CA LEU A 284 24.24 5.03 6.81
C LEU A 284 23.94 6.02 7.94
N ALA A 285 24.71 7.11 7.99
CA ALA A 285 24.32 8.31 8.73
C ALA A 285 23.12 9.00 8.06
N GLU A 286 22.58 10.07 8.65
CA GLU A 286 21.55 10.87 7.99
C GLU A 286 22.10 11.49 6.69
N PHE A 287 21.39 11.30 5.58
CA PHE A 287 21.85 11.66 4.24
C PHE A 287 20.78 12.39 3.43
N SER A 288 21.23 13.28 2.55
CA SER A 288 20.41 14.23 1.80
C SER A 288 20.12 13.80 0.36
N SER A 289 21.01 13.00 -0.24
CA SER A 289 20.79 12.38 -1.56
C SER A 289 21.70 11.15 -1.73
N LEU A 290 21.39 10.29 -2.72
CA LEU A 290 22.34 9.28 -3.20
C LEU A 290 22.95 9.78 -4.52
N VAL A 291 24.23 9.52 -4.74
CA VAL A 291 24.93 9.80 -6.00
C VAL A 291 25.50 8.50 -6.56
N ILE A 292 25.08 8.14 -7.77
CA ILE A 292 25.54 6.92 -8.45
C ILE A 292 26.53 7.30 -9.55
N ARG A 293 27.80 6.91 -9.40
CA ARG A 293 28.84 7.16 -10.39
C ARG A 293 28.80 6.07 -11.46
N ALA A 294 28.45 6.44 -12.69
CA ALA A 294 28.10 5.48 -13.75
C ALA A 294 28.54 5.95 -15.16
N LYS A 295 28.64 4.99 -16.09
CA LYS A 295 28.76 5.25 -17.55
C LYS A 295 28.13 4.10 -18.35
N GLY A 296 27.80 4.34 -19.61
CA GLY A 296 27.07 3.39 -20.44
C GLY A 296 27.76 3.06 -21.76
N ASP A 297 27.90 1.77 -22.06
CA ASP A 297 28.20 1.31 -23.42
C ASP A 297 26.91 1.45 -24.26
N GLN A 298 26.95 2.32 -25.28
CA GLN A 298 25.76 2.73 -26.03
C GLN A 298 25.51 1.79 -27.22
N TYR A 299 24.32 1.19 -27.28
CA TYR A 299 23.88 0.45 -28.48
C TYR A 299 22.38 0.59 -28.70
N ARG A 300 22.00 1.19 -29.84
CA ARG A 300 20.60 1.54 -30.21
C ARG A 300 19.83 2.28 -29.10
N GLY A 301 20.51 3.17 -28.38
CA GLY A 301 20.02 3.81 -27.16
C GLY A 301 20.86 3.43 -25.93
N ALA A 302 20.64 4.18 -24.85
CA ALA A 302 21.41 4.07 -23.62
C ALA A 302 21.00 2.87 -22.74
N PRO A 303 21.90 2.36 -21.89
CA PRO A 303 21.53 1.51 -20.76
C PRO A 303 20.63 2.28 -19.79
N THR A 304 19.53 1.64 -19.40
CA THR A 304 18.66 2.11 -18.32
C THR A 304 19.18 1.57 -17.00
N MET A 305 19.60 2.49 -16.15
CA MET A 305 19.92 2.27 -14.75
C MET A 305 18.66 2.49 -13.92
N ARG A 306 18.35 1.57 -13.02
CA ARG A 306 17.27 1.71 -12.05
C ARG A 306 17.84 1.56 -10.64
N VAL A 307 17.60 2.55 -9.80
CA VAL A 307 18.07 2.59 -8.41
C VAL A 307 16.88 2.28 -7.50
N SER A 308 17.11 1.38 -6.55
CA SER A 308 16.16 1.01 -5.52
C SER A 308 16.80 1.12 -4.13
N VAL A 309 16.02 1.53 -3.14
CA VAL A 309 16.41 1.55 -1.72
C VAL A 309 15.34 0.79 -0.92
N ASN A 310 15.77 -0.09 0.00
CA ASN A 310 14.91 -1.05 0.72
C ASN A 310 13.97 -1.83 -0.23
N GLY A 311 14.47 -2.13 -1.44
CA GLY A 311 13.72 -2.79 -2.51
C GLY A 311 12.93 -1.84 -3.41
N LYS A 312 12.35 -0.76 -2.87
CA LYS A 312 11.53 0.21 -3.61
C LYS A 312 12.32 0.99 -4.64
N VAL A 313 11.84 1.09 -5.88
CA VAL A 313 12.45 1.91 -6.94
C VAL A 313 12.34 3.41 -6.60
N VAL A 314 13.50 4.07 -6.48
CA VAL A 314 13.61 5.52 -6.19
C VAL A 314 14.04 6.34 -7.41
N SER A 315 14.65 5.73 -8.43
CA SER A 315 15.02 6.43 -9.67
C SER A 315 15.19 5.49 -10.86
N THR A 316 14.90 5.97 -12.07
CA THR A 316 15.16 5.27 -13.34
C THR A 316 15.71 6.25 -14.37
N VAL A 317 16.96 6.04 -14.80
CA VAL A 317 17.71 6.99 -15.65
C VAL A 317 18.31 6.29 -16.87
N ALA A 318 18.29 6.97 -18.02
CA ALA A 318 19.02 6.56 -19.21
C ALA A 318 20.47 7.06 -19.14
N VAL A 319 21.43 6.16 -18.88
CA VAL A 319 22.86 6.49 -18.72
C VAL A 319 23.49 6.68 -20.09
N ALA A 320 23.23 7.85 -20.69
CA ALA A 320 23.72 8.23 -22.02
C ALA A 320 25.19 8.68 -22.03
N ALA A 321 25.79 8.94 -20.87
CA ALA A 321 27.19 9.32 -20.77
C ALA A 321 28.13 8.12 -21.00
N THR A 322 29.20 8.33 -21.77
CA THR A 322 30.25 7.34 -22.04
C THR A 322 31.50 7.52 -21.18
N SER A 323 31.64 8.68 -20.53
CA SER A 323 32.57 8.95 -19.43
C SER A 323 31.89 8.69 -18.08
N TRP A 324 32.68 8.46 -17.02
CA TRP A 324 32.15 8.43 -15.65
C TRP A 324 31.46 9.76 -15.35
N THR A 325 30.20 9.66 -14.93
CA THR A 325 29.31 10.77 -14.65
C THR A 325 28.51 10.45 -13.39
N ASP A 326 28.32 11.46 -12.56
CA ASP A 326 27.66 11.34 -11.28
C ASP A 326 26.15 11.58 -11.47
N TYR A 327 25.33 10.61 -11.07
CA TYR A 327 23.87 10.66 -11.20
C TYR A 327 23.24 10.80 -9.82
N THR A 328 22.86 12.03 -9.45
CA THR A 328 22.09 12.30 -8.24
C THR A 328 20.71 11.64 -8.29
N VAL A 329 20.31 11.10 -7.15
CA VAL A 329 19.00 10.51 -6.86
C VAL A 329 18.47 11.25 -5.64
N ASP A 330 17.33 11.93 -5.83
CA ASP A 330 16.62 12.69 -4.81
C ASP A 330 15.95 11.75 -3.78
N TYR A 331 16.78 11.09 -2.96
CA TYR A 331 16.36 10.23 -1.87
C TYR A 331 17.20 10.52 -0.65
N SER A 332 16.55 11.05 0.39
CA SER A 332 17.12 11.35 1.70
C SER A 332 16.66 10.33 2.74
N GLY A 333 17.43 10.10 3.79
CA GLY A 333 17.03 9.21 4.88
C GLY A 333 17.67 9.57 6.23
N PRO A 334 16.98 9.33 7.35
CA PRO A 334 17.58 9.39 8.69
C PRO A 334 18.71 8.36 8.84
N ALA A 335 19.52 8.48 9.88
CA ALA A 335 20.52 7.46 10.19
C ALA A 335 19.86 6.08 10.42
N GLY A 336 20.28 5.07 9.66
CA GLY A 336 19.55 3.80 9.56
C GLY A 336 20.27 2.74 8.73
N THR A 337 19.67 1.56 8.59
CA THR A 337 20.20 0.48 7.75
C THR A 337 19.45 0.42 6.42
N TYR A 338 20.16 0.59 5.31
CA TYR A 338 19.59 0.72 3.97
C TYR A 338 20.10 -0.35 3.03
N THR A 339 19.19 -0.95 2.26
CA THR A 339 19.54 -1.90 1.19
C THR A 339 19.47 -1.22 -0.17
N VAL A 340 20.61 -0.71 -0.65
CA VAL A 340 20.71 0.00 -1.94
C VAL A 340 21.01 -1.01 -3.07
N THR A 341 20.23 -0.92 -4.15
CA THR A 341 20.31 -1.82 -5.30
C THR A 341 20.30 -1.03 -6.61
N VAL A 342 21.29 -1.25 -7.46
CA VAL A 342 21.43 -0.59 -8.76
C VAL A 342 21.33 -1.63 -9.88
N ALA A 343 20.30 -1.53 -10.72
CA ALA A 343 19.94 -2.51 -11.72
C ALA A 343 20.13 -2.01 -13.16
N PHE A 344 20.64 -2.88 -14.02
CA PHE A 344 20.62 -2.73 -15.47
C PHE A 344 19.42 -3.49 -16.04
N THR A 345 18.54 -2.81 -16.79
CA THR A 345 17.17 -3.30 -17.04
C THR A 345 16.78 -3.46 -18.51
N ASN A 346 17.55 -2.90 -19.46
CA ASN A 346 17.22 -2.88 -20.88
C ASN A 346 18.31 -3.46 -21.79
N ASP A 347 18.98 -4.54 -21.36
CA ASP A 347 19.95 -5.35 -22.13
C ASP A 347 19.56 -5.49 -23.62
N LEU A 348 20.53 -5.21 -24.49
CA LEU A 348 20.41 -5.40 -25.92
C LEU A 348 21.79 -5.72 -26.51
N TYR A 349 22.04 -7.00 -26.79
CA TYR A 349 23.28 -7.47 -27.40
C TYR A 349 23.12 -7.83 -28.89
N SER A 350 24.12 -7.53 -29.71
CA SER A 350 24.28 -8.11 -31.04
C SER A 350 25.74 -8.34 -31.41
N ARG A 351 26.13 -9.63 -31.51
CA ARG A 351 27.47 -10.13 -31.86
C ARG A 351 28.15 -9.44 -33.06
N LYS A 352 27.39 -8.83 -33.98
CA LYS A 352 27.91 -8.13 -35.16
C LYS A 352 27.86 -6.59 -35.07
N TYR A 353 26.98 -6.03 -34.24
CA TYR A 353 26.58 -4.62 -34.34
C TYR A 353 26.79 -3.78 -33.08
N GLY A 354 26.99 -4.40 -31.92
CA GLY A 354 27.24 -3.70 -30.66
C GLY A 354 26.64 -4.40 -29.45
N ASP A 355 26.90 -3.83 -28.29
CA ASP A 355 26.50 -4.37 -26.98
C ASP A 355 26.09 -3.20 -26.09
N ARG A 356 25.07 -3.38 -25.25
CA ARG A 356 24.59 -2.35 -24.33
C ARG A 356 24.89 -2.80 -22.91
N ASN A 357 25.75 -2.06 -22.22
CA ASN A 357 26.23 -2.41 -20.89
C ASN A 357 26.13 -1.19 -19.96
N LEU A 358 25.69 -1.41 -18.72
CA LEU A 358 25.82 -0.41 -17.67
C LEU A 358 27.15 -0.64 -16.93
N ARG A 359 27.92 0.42 -16.71
CA ARG A 359 29.13 0.39 -15.90
C ARG A 359 28.90 1.24 -14.65
N LEU A 360 29.27 0.69 -13.50
CA LEU A 360 29.06 1.25 -12.17
C LEU A 360 30.41 1.33 -11.45
N ASP A 361 30.60 2.44 -10.76
CA ASP A 361 31.86 2.82 -10.12
C ASP A 361 31.67 2.88 -8.61
N SER A 362 30.77 3.75 -8.13
CA SER A 362 30.45 3.90 -6.72
C SER A 362 29.01 4.38 -6.48
N VAL A 363 28.54 4.16 -5.25
CA VAL A 363 27.31 4.70 -4.68
C VAL A 363 27.69 5.53 -3.46
N THR A 364 27.48 6.84 -3.50
CA THR A 364 27.75 7.74 -2.38
C THR A 364 26.44 8.16 -1.71
N ALA A 365 26.35 8.04 -0.38
CA ALA A 365 25.31 8.70 0.40
C ALA A 365 25.84 10.06 0.86
N VAL A 366 25.27 11.13 0.32
CA VAL A 366 25.71 12.51 0.58
C VAL A 366 25.19 12.94 1.93
N ALA A 367 26.06 13.22 2.89
CA ALA A 367 25.68 13.49 4.27
C ALA A 367 24.70 14.67 4.39
N ALA A 368 23.79 14.59 5.36
CA ALA A 368 22.94 15.73 5.69
C ALA A 368 23.77 16.81 6.41
N ALA A 369 23.53 18.07 6.05
CA ALA A 369 24.19 19.20 6.68
C ALA A 369 23.64 19.41 8.10
N VAL A 370 24.39 18.97 9.11
CA VAL A 370 24.01 19.07 10.52
C VAL A 370 23.98 20.54 10.96
N GLU A 371 22.79 21.16 10.91
CA GLU A 371 22.51 22.37 11.70
C GLU A 371 22.54 21.98 13.19
N PRO A 372 23.17 22.75 14.10
CA PRO A 372 23.22 22.41 15.52
C PRO A 372 21.80 22.21 16.06
N PRO A 373 21.48 21.03 16.62
CA PRO A 373 20.09 20.63 16.82
C PRO A 373 19.40 21.53 17.86
N PRO A 374 18.10 21.83 17.70
CA PRO A 374 17.28 22.28 18.80
C PRO A 374 17.36 21.23 19.95
N PRO A 375 17.27 21.65 21.22
CA PRO A 375 17.43 20.74 22.35
C PRO A 375 16.46 19.56 22.21
N PRO A 376 16.92 18.31 22.37
CA PRO A 376 16.20 17.15 21.89
C PRO A 376 14.82 17.04 22.54
N ALA A 377 13.78 17.10 21.70
CA ALA A 377 12.49 16.56 22.05
C ALA A 377 12.70 15.11 22.48
N SER A 378 12.20 14.74 23.66
CA SER A 378 12.53 13.45 24.26
C SER A 378 11.92 12.32 23.45
N SER A 379 12.74 11.59 22.69
CA SER A 379 12.36 10.42 21.90
C SER A 379 12.14 9.18 22.78
N THR A 380 11.25 9.30 23.76
CA THR A 380 10.41 8.15 24.13
C THR A 380 9.71 7.67 22.87
N GLY A 381 9.84 6.39 22.55
CA GLY A 381 9.41 5.79 21.28
C GLY A 381 7.88 5.71 21.10
N GLY A 382 7.23 6.86 21.01
CA GLY A 382 5.91 6.99 20.41
C GLY A 382 5.95 6.86 18.89
N PRO A 383 4.78 6.82 18.24
CA PRO A 383 4.68 6.59 16.82
C PRO A 383 5.07 7.81 15.98
N GLY A 384 5.52 7.57 14.75
CA GLY A 384 5.80 8.63 13.77
C GLY A 384 4.56 9.22 13.09
N TYR A 385 3.36 8.71 13.41
CA TYR A 385 2.07 9.15 12.87
C TYR A 385 0.92 8.71 13.79
N PHE A 386 -0.23 9.39 13.69
CA PHE A 386 -1.43 9.22 14.50
C PHE A 386 -1.13 9.21 16.00
N GLY A 387 -0.45 10.25 16.50
CA GLY A 387 -0.04 10.35 17.91
C GLY A 387 -1.19 10.37 18.91
N GLY A 388 -2.41 10.71 18.49
CA GLY A 388 -3.63 10.61 19.29
C GLY A 388 -4.31 9.23 19.27
N ALA A 389 -3.83 8.28 18.45
CA ALA A 389 -4.48 6.97 18.26
C ALA A 389 -4.16 5.99 19.39
N ASP A 390 -4.62 6.29 20.61
CA ASP A 390 -4.50 5.43 21.79
C ASP A 390 -5.02 4.00 21.52
N TRP A 391 -6.01 3.85 20.64
CA TRP A 391 -6.55 2.56 20.22
C TRP A 391 -5.53 1.73 19.41
N LEU A 392 -4.72 2.37 18.56
CA LEU A 392 -3.74 1.74 17.68
C LEU A 392 -2.45 1.42 18.45
N TRP A 393 -1.97 2.37 19.26
CA TRP A 393 -0.60 2.34 19.80
C TRP A 393 -0.48 1.84 21.25
N ASN A 394 -1.56 1.82 22.04
CA ASN A 394 -1.46 1.27 23.39
C ASN A 394 -1.61 -0.26 23.40
N PRO A 395 -0.77 -0.97 24.17
CA PRO A 395 -0.93 -2.40 24.42
C PRO A 395 -2.18 -2.66 25.26
N ILE A 396 -2.80 -3.82 25.08
CA ILE A 396 -4.01 -4.21 25.79
C ILE A 396 -3.65 -4.51 27.25
N GLY A 397 -4.28 -3.80 28.19
CA GLY A 397 -4.07 -4.00 29.63
C GLY A 397 -4.35 -5.44 30.06
N ALA A 398 -3.62 -5.93 31.07
CA ALA A 398 -3.56 -7.35 31.43
C ALA A 398 -4.93 -8.03 31.70
N ASN A 399 -5.91 -7.26 32.22
CA ASN A 399 -7.26 -7.73 32.51
C ASN A 399 -8.29 -6.87 31.74
N PRO A 400 -8.44 -7.05 30.42
CA PRO A 400 -9.41 -6.27 29.65
C PRO A 400 -10.82 -6.81 29.91
N VAL A 401 -11.83 -5.93 29.81
CA VAL A 401 -13.23 -6.36 29.81
C VAL A 401 -13.51 -7.06 28.48
N LEU A 402 -14.10 -8.25 28.52
CA LEU A 402 -14.52 -8.99 27.32
C LEU A 402 -15.97 -8.68 26.99
N ASP A 403 -16.31 -8.69 25.70
CA ASP A 403 -17.70 -8.49 25.29
C ASP A 403 -18.58 -9.70 25.67
N ALA A 404 -19.86 -9.46 25.95
CA ALA A 404 -20.83 -10.52 26.23
C ALA A 404 -20.95 -11.55 25.09
N ASN A 405 -20.75 -11.12 23.84
CA ASN A 405 -20.76 -11.95 22.64
C ASN A 405 -19.38 -12.54 22.28
N SER A 406 -18.33 -12.28 23.07
CA SER A 406 -16.97 -12.75 22.77
C SER A 406 -16.91 -14.25 22.48
N ALA A 407 -17.61 -15.08 23.26
CA ALA A 407 -17.64 -16.53 23.03
C ALA A 407 -18.32 -16.90 21.69
N THR A 408 -19.38 -16.18 21.32
CA THR A 408 -20.11 -16.34 20.05
C THR A 408 -19.20 -15.99 18.87
N TRP A 409 -18.62 -14.79 18.88
CA TRP A 409 -17.74 -14.33 17.79
C TRP A 409 -16.47 -15.16 17.68
N VAL A 410 -15.83 -15.56 18.79
CA VAL A 410 -14.67 -16.48 18.75
C VAL A 410 -15.03 -17.81 18.10
N SER A 411 -16.21 -18.38 18.39
CA SER A 411 -16.67 -19.62 17.74
C SER A 411 -16.84 -19.48 16.22
N TYR A 412 -17.13 -18.27 15.73
CA TYR A 412 -17.20 -17.97 14.30
C TYR A 412 -15.80 -17.73 13.72
N LEU A 413 -14.97 -16.90 14.37
CA LEU A 413 -13.61 -16.58 13.94
C LEU A 413 -12.70 -17.81 13.89
N SER A 414 -12.90 -18.77 14.80
CA SER A 414 -12.13 -20.02 14.90
C SER A 414 -12.77 -21.24 14.22
N ALA A 415 -13.79 -21.06 13.38
CA ALA A 415 -14.48 -22.18 12.73
C ALA A 415 -13.53 -22.98 11.82
N THR A 416 -13.62 -24.31 11.79
CA THR A 416 -12.62 -25.20 11.14
C THR A 416 -12.36 -24.90 9.65
N ASN A 417 -13.35 -24.36 8.94
CA ASN A 417 -13.27 -24.04 7.52
C ASN A 417 -13.11 -22.52 7.25
N ALA A 418 -12.95 -21.71 8.28
CA ALA A 418 -12.70 -20.27 8.17
C ALA A 418 -11.33 -20.00 7.53
N GLN A 419 -11.21 -18.95 6.72
CA GLN A 419 -9.90 -18.47 6.24
C GLN A 419 -9.43 -17.28 7.09
N ARG A 420 -8.24 -17.40 7.69
CA ARG A 420 -7.58 -16.37 8.52
C ARG A 420 -6.25 -16.01 7.87
N VAL A 421 -6.33 -15.13 6.87
CA VAL A 421 -5.32 -14.96 5.83
C VAL A 421 -4.51 -13.68 5.98
N ALA A 422 -3.27 -13.73 5.51
CA ALA A 422 -2.47 -12.56 5.21
C ALA A 422 -2.71 -12.13 3.74
N ASN A 423 -3.17 -10.90 3.52
CA ASN A 423 -3.27 -10.31 2.19
C ASN A 423 -1.94 -9.62 1.84
N LEU A 424 -1.15 -10.25 0.98
CA LEU A 424 0.25 -9.91 0.71
C LEU A 424 0.50 -9.45 -0.74
N TYR A 425 -0.48 -9.60 -1.64
CA TYR A 425 -0.36 -9.13 -3.03
C TYR A 425 -1.65 -8.53 -3.59
N GLU A 426 -2.70 -9.30 -3.88
CA GLU A 426 -3.90 -8.80 -4.59
C GLU A 426 -4.67 -7.76 -3.77
N TYR A 427 -4.92 -8.04 -2.48
CA TYR A 427 -5.62 -7.15 -1.53
C TYR A 427 -4.69 -6.63 -0.42
N SER A 428 -3.42 -6.45 -0.77
CA SER A 428 -2.44 -5.72 0.04
C SER A 428 -2.71 -4.20 -0.02
N VAL A 429 -1.86 -3.38 0.61
CA VAL A 429 -1.95 -1.91 0.58
C VAL A 429 -0.64 -1.34 0.02
N ALA A 430 -0.71 -0.50 -1.01
CA ALA A 430 0.45 0.29 -1.41
C ALA A 430 0.71 1.39 -0.38
N MET A 431 1.96 1.50 0.08
CA MET A 431 2.33 2.45 1.13
C MET A 431 3.35 3.48 0.63
N VAL A 432 3.21 4.70 1.12
CA VAL A 432 4.14 5.81 0.94
C VAL A 432 4.36 6.44 2.31
N SER A 433 5.52 6.16 2.90
CA SER A 433 5.96 6.72 4.19
C SER A 433 6.34 8.19 4.07
N ALA A 434 6.35 8.90 5.20
CA ALA A 434 6.73 10.32 5.24
C ALA A 434 8.16 10.57 4.71
N SER A 435 9.07 9.61 4.88
CA SER A 435 10.45 9.63 4.37
C SER A 435 10.57 9.61 2.83
N GLU A 436 9.49 9.30 2.12
CA GLU A 436 9.46 9.23 0.64
C GLU A 436 8.83 10.47 0.00
N ILE A 437 8.38 11.43 0.81
CA ILE A 437 7.84 12.71 0.38
C ILE A 437 8.98 13.74 0.41
N THR A 438 9.59 14.00 -0.74
CA THR A 438 10.62 15.03 -0.91
C THR A 438 10.01 16.28 -1.56
N SER A 439 10.78 17.37 -1.63
CA SER A 439 10.40 18.56 -2.40
C SER A 439 10.29 18.34 -3.92
N SER A 440 10.74 17.20 -4.44
CA SER A 440 10.59 16.79 -5.85
C SER A 440 9.53 15.70 -6.08
N THR A 441 8.88 15.18 -5.03
CA THR A 441 7.75 14.24 -5.16
C THR A 441 6.56 14.93 -5.85
N PRO A 442 6.05 14.40 -6.99
CA PRO A 442 4.91 14.98 -7.70
C PRO A 442 3.65 15.02 -6.82
N ARG A 443 2.91 16.14 -6.89
CA ARG A 443 1.62 16.31 -6.22
C ARG A 443 0.48 16.34 -7.23
N TYR A 444 -0.52 15.51 -7.00
CA TYR A 444 -1.64 15.31 -7.93
C TYR A 444 -2.96 15.79 -7.35
N ASP A 445 -3.77 16.41 -8.21
CA ASP A 445 -5.21 16.56 -7.98
C ASP A 445 -5.87 15.20 -8.31
N VAL A 446 -6.25 14.44 -7.28
CA VAL A 446 -6.69 13.04 -7.44
C VAL A 446 -8.19 13.01 -7.71
N THR A 447 -8.58 12.68 -8.93
CA THR A 447 -10.01 12.65 -9.31
C THR A 447 -10.74 11.48 -8.66
N LEU A 448 -11.60 11.76 -7.68
CA LEU A 448 -12.46 10.74 -7.04
C LEU A 448 -13.77 10.58 -7.83
N THR A 449 -14.17 9.34 -8.09
CA THR A 449 -15.15 9.02 -9.15
C THR A 449 -16.51 8.51 -8.67
N GLN A 450 -16.64 8.10 -7.40
CA GLN A 450 -17.94 7.71 -6.84
C GLN A 450 -18.73 8.93 -6.33
N PRO A 451 -20.05 9.03 -6.60
CA PRO A 451 -20.87 10.18 -6.20
C PRO A 451 -21.39 10.04 -4.76
N TRP A 452 -20.52 9.69 -3.80
CA TRP A 452 -20.91 9.36 -2.42
C TRP A 452 -20.98 10.57 -1.47
N GLY A 453 -20.56 11.75 -1.92
CA GLY A 453 -20.62 12.99 -1.15
C GLY A 453 -20.04 14.17 -1.92
N SER A 454 -19.67 15.23 -1.19
CA SER A 454 -18.67 16.18 -1.69
C SER A 454 -17.30 15.49 -1.78
N ASP A 455 -16.44 15.95 -2.70
CA ASP A 455 -15.07 15.45 -2.85
C ASP A 455 -14.31 15.53 -1.51
N PRO A 456 -13.84 14.39 -0.95
CA PRO A 456 -13.06 14.35 0.29
C PRO A 456 -11.80 15.20 0.28
N PHE A 457 -11.09 15.30 -0.85
CA PHE A 457 -9.83 16.02 -0.96
C PHE A 457 -10.05 17.49 -1.35
N GLY A 458 -11.08 17.75 -2.15
CA GLY A 458 -11.61 19.10 -2.45
C GLY A 458 -10.69 19.96 -3.33
N SER A 459 -9.65 20.54 -2.75
CA SER A 459 -8.57 21.25 -3.48
C SER A 459 -7.17 20.84 -3.00
N THR A 460 -7.10 19.75 -2.22
CA THR A 460 -5.87 19.23 -1.64
C THR A 460 -5.16 18.35 -2.66
N THR A 461 -3.95 18.73 -3.05
CA THR A 461 -3.11 17.86 -3.88
C THR A 461 -2.41 16.82 -3.02
N VAL A 462 -2.33 15.58 -3.50
CA VAL A 462 -1.75 14.43 -2.78
C VAL A 462 -0.36 14.13 -3.35
N PRO A 463 0.70 13.99 -2.53
CA PRO A 463 2.02 13.65 -3.03
C PRO A 463 2.11 12.14 -3.31
N ILE A 464 2.41 11.76 -4.55
CA ILE A 464 2.49 10.34 -4.94
C ILE A 464 3.79 10.14 -5.75
N PRO A 465 4.78 9.40 -5.21
CA PRO A 465 6.03 9.14 -5.90
C PRO A 465 5.83 8.49 -7.28
N ALA A 466 6.58 8.97 -8.27
CA ALA A 466 6.48 8.50 -9.64
C ALA A 466 6.81 7.00 -9.73
N GLY A 467 5.90 6.20 -10.29
CA GLY A 467 6.04 4.75 -10.36
C GLY A 467 5.52 3.98 -9.14
N THR A 468 4.82 4.64 -8.19
CA THR A 468 4.13 3.96 -7.08
C THR A 468 3.28 2.79 -7.57
N LYS A 469 3.64 1.60 -7.10
CA LYS A 469 3.03 0.30 -7.43
C LYS A 469 1.72 0.13 -6.65
N ILE A 470 0.65 -0.33 -7.31
CA ILE A 470 -0.69 -0.48 -6.73
C ILE A 470 -1.10 -1.97 -6.67
N PRO A 471 -1.85 -2.43 -5.65
CA PRO A 471 -2.35 -3.81 -5.56
C PRO A 471 -3.25 -4.16 -6.77
N PRO A 472 -3.09 -5.33 -7.41
CA PRO A 472 -3.85 -5.69 -8.61
C PRO A 472 -5.23 -6.30 -8.35
N GLY A 473 -5.62 -6.52 -7.09
CA GLY A 473 -7.00 -6.87 -6.73
C GLY A 473 -7.97 -5.71 -6.95
N SER A 474 -9.27 -5.93 -6.69
CA SER A 474 -10.30 -4.92 -6.99
C SER A 474 -10.17 -3.63 -6.21
N ASP A 475 -9.45 -3.63 -5.09
CA ASP A 475 -9.53 -2.56 -4.10
C ASP A 475 -8.42 -1.52 -4.26
N GLY A 476 -7.31 -1.88 -4.93
CA GLY A 476 -6.25 -0.97 -5.36
C GLY A 476 -5.83 0.06 -4.30
N HIS A 477 -5.72 -0.35 -3.03
CA HIS A 477 -5.52 0.59 -1.93
C HIS A 477 -4.16 1.27 -2.00
N LEU A 478 -4.15 2.59 -1.76
CA LEU A 478 -2.96 3.40 -1.56
C LEU A 478 -3.11 4.22 -0.28
N ALA A 479 -2.08 4.20 0.58
CA ALA A 479 -2.00 4.96 1.82
C ALA A 479 -0.71 5.79 1.86
N ILE A 480 -0.83 7.09 2.12
CA ILE A 480 0.27 8.06 2.10
C ILE A 480 0.32 8.85 3.40
N LEU A 481 1.51 9.08 3.94
CA LEU A 481 1.77 10.06 5.00
C LEU A 481 2.49 11.29 4.42
N ASP A 482 1.89 12.47 4.51
CA ASP A 482 2.50 13.72 4.02
C ASP A 482 2.95 14.64 5.17
N PRO A 483 4.25 14.69 5.48
CA PRO A 483 4.79 15.60 6.49
C PRO A 483 4.75 17.07 6.06
N THR A 484 4.54 17.36 4.77
CA THR A 484 4.48 18.74 4.23
C THR A 484 3.18 19.44 4.59
N THR A 485 2.07 18.70 4.59
CA THR A 485 0.74 19.21 4.96
C THR A 485 0.31 18.82 6.37
N GLY A 486 0.97 17.80 6.97
CA GLY A 486 0.51 17.20 8.22
C GLY A 486 -0.74 16.34 8.00
N THR A 487 -0.87 15.69 6.84
CA THR A 487 -2.08 14.93 6.46
C THR A 487 -1.70 13.50 6.09
N ALA A 488 -2.49 12.52 6.53
CA ALA A 488 -2.48 11.19 5.94
C ALA A 488 -3.63 11.04 4.94
N TYR A 489 -3.37 10.37 3.82
CA TYR A 489 -4.34 10.15 2.75
C TYR A 489 -4.56 8.65 2.54
N GLY A 490 -5.82 8.24 2.47
CA GLY A 490 -6.22 6.94 1.93
C GLY A 490 -6.92 7.09 0.58
N ILE A 491 -6.63 6.21 -0.37
CA ILE A 491 -7.35 6.11 -1.65
C ILE A 491 -7.79 4.65 -1.85
N TRP A 492 -9.06 4.46 -2.23
CA TRP A 492 -9.62 3.18 -2.67
C TRP A 492 -9.78 3.17 -4.19
N GLN A 493 -9.39 2.06 -4.81
CA GLN A 493 -9.23 1.86 -6.26
C GLN A 493 -8.32 2.92 -6.90
N ALA A 494 -7.16 3.18 -6.28
CA ALA A 494 -6.17 4.12 -6.80
C ALA A 494 -5.71 3.68 -8.20
N SER A 495 -5.67 4.61 -9.15
CA SER A 495 -5.28 4.32 -10.53
C SER A 495 -4.50 5.48 -11.13
N TYR A 496 -3.43 5.16 -11.87
CA TYR A 496 -2.57 6.13 -12.53
C TYR A 496 -2.69 6.03 -14.06
N ASN A 497 -3.03 7.14 -14.71
CA ASN A 497 -3.08 7.22 -16.16
C ASN A 497 -1.81 7.88 -16.71
N SER A 498 -0.85 7.05 -17.13
CA SER A 498 0.42 7.49 -17.74
C SER A 498 0.29 8.20 -19.10
N SER A 499 -0.92 8.26 -19.69
CA SER A 499 -1.16 9.04 -20.92
C SER A 499 -1.56 10.50 -20.64
N THR A 500 -1.93 10.82 -19.40
CA THR A 500 -2.34 12.16 -18.96
C THR A 500 -1.56 12.69 -17.75
N ASP A 501 -0.75 11.85 -17.10
CA ASP A 501 -0.06 12.14 -15.83
C ASP A 501 -1.05 12.58 -14.74
N THR A 502 -2.05 11.72 -14.51
CA THR A 502 -3.15 11.98 -13.55
C THR A 502 -3.46 10.74 -12.74
N TRP A 503 -3.78 10.95 -11.46
CA TRP A 503 -4.32 9.92 -10.57
C TRP A 503 -5.83 10.05 -10.39
N SER A 504 -6.49 8.92 -10.19
CA SER A 504 -7.90 8.84 -9.82
C SER A 504 -8.13 7.77 -8.76
N GLY A 505 -9.26 7.85 -8.05
CA GLY A 505 -9.76 6.79 -7.17
C GLY A 505 -11.27 6.59 -7.35
N SER A 506 -11.82 5.53 -6.76
CA SER A 506 -13.27 5.47 -6.54
C SER A 506 -13.65 6.40 -5.40
N TRP A 507 -12.97 6.29 -4.26
CA TRP A 507 -13.18 7.16 -3.09
C TRP A 507 -11.88 7.30 -2.29
N GLY A 508 -11.87 8.17 -1.28
CA GLY A 508 -10.69 8.43 -0.46
C GLY A 508 -11.03 9.08 0.88
N GLY A 509 -10.03 9.15 1.76
CA GLY A 509 -10.13 9.69 3.12
C GLY A 509 -8.91 10.53 3.49
N MET A 510 -9.08 11.49 4.39
CA MET A 510 -7.99 12.28 5.00
C MET A 510 -8.15 12.38 6.50
N THR A 511 -7.02 12.42 7.21
CA THR A 511 -6.92 12.70 8.65
C THR A 511 -5.63 13.48 8.97
N ASP A 512 -5.57 14.15 10.13
CA ASP A 512 -4.33 14.79 10.61
C ASP A 512 -3.28 13.70 10.90
N LEU A 513 -2.05 13.91 10.40
CA LEU A 513 -0.91 13.02 10.62
C LEU A 513 -0.57 12.83 12.10
N ASN A 514 -1.01 13.74 12.97
CA ASN A 514 -0.85 13.72 14.43
C ASN A 514 -2.14 13.33 15.17
N GLY A 515 -3.27 13.18 14.46
CA GLY A 515 -4.60 12.90 15.01
C GLY A 515 -4.76 11.48 15.57
N ASP A 516 -6.00 11.03 15.71
CA ASP A 516 -6.32 9.67 16.20
C ASP A 516 -6.49 8.62 15.10
N GLY A 517 -6.13 8.96 13.85
CA GLY A 517 -6.14 8.00 12.73
C GLY A 517 -7.54 7.69 12.18
N ILE A 518 -8.55 8.51 12.49
CA ILE A 518 -9.90 8.43 11.93
C ILE A 518 -10.04 9.44 10.78
N ASP A 519 -10.56 9.00 9.63
CA ASP A 519 -10.74 9.85 8.45
C ASP A 519 -11.87 10.89 8.70
N GLU A 520 -11.51 12.17 8.81
CA GLU A 520 -12.44 13.27 9.08
C GLU A 520 -13.28 13.65 7.84
N THR A 521 -12.68 13.49 6.66
CA THR A 521 -13.30 13.80 5.37
C THR A 521 -13.23 12.59 4.46
N GLY A 522 -14.39 12.01 4.11
CA GLY A 522 -14.47 10.80 3.30
C GLY A 522 -14.16 9.53 4.08
N SER A 523 -13.49 8.58 3.43
CA SER A 523 -12.75 7.45 4.02
C SER A 523 -12.25 6.52 2.90
N ALA A 524 -11.09 5.89 3.07
CA ALA A 524 -10.68 4.77 2.20
C ALA A 524 -11.06 3.38 2.74
N THR A 525 -11.66 3.27 3.93
CA THR A 525 -12.15 2.03 4.56
C THR A 525 -13.64 2.10 4.90
N ALA A 526 -14.29 0.95 5.16
CA ALA A 526 -15.66 0.92 5.68
C ALA A 526 -15.75 1.50 7.10
N ALA A 527 -14.79 1.25 7.99
CA ALA A 527 -14.84 1.76 9.37
C ALA A 527 -14.60 3.28 9.54
N ALA A 528 -14.13 3.98 8.49
CA ALA A 528 -13.54 5.32 8.56
C ALA A 528 -12.24 5.41 9.39
N ILE A 529 -11.50 4.32 9.44
CA ILE A 529 -10.13 4.27 9.95
C ILE A 529 -9.17 4.53 8.79
N ALA A 530 -8.23 5.47 8.96
CA ALA A 530 -7.29 5.87 7.91
C ALA A 530 -6.49 4.65 7.42
N ARG A 531 -6.43 4.46 6.10
CA ARG A 531 -5.94 3.21 5.46
C ARG A 531 -4.52 2.78 5.85
N TYR A 532 -3.68 3.70 6.34
CA TYR A 532 -2.32 3.43 6.84
C TYR A 532 -2.32 2.72 8.22
N ALA A 533 -3.36 2.91 9.03
CA ALA A 533 -3.42 2.36 10.38
C ALA A 533 -3.58 0.83 10.37
N GLY A 534 -2.77 0.15 11.18
CA GLY A 534 -2.85 -1.30 11.39
C GLY A 534 -2.41 -2.19 10.21
N VAL A 535 -1.90 -1.61 9.12
CA VAL A 535 -1.25 -2.35 8.04
C VAL A 535 0.15 -2.78 8.49
N VAL A 536 0.53 -4.03 8.22
CA VAL A 536 1.88 -4.53 8.51
C VAL A 536 2.87 -4.06 7.43
N THR A 537 3.84 -3.23 7.81
CA THR A 537 4.92 -2.80 6.90
C THR A 537 6.06 -3.82 6.81
N ALA A 538 6.82 -3.77 5.72
CA ALA A 538 7.93 -4.70 5.46
C ALA A 538 9.08 -4.54 6.45
N ASP A 539 9.48 -3.29 6.72
CA ASP A 539 10.65 -2.98 7.56
C ASP A 539 10.40 -3.33 9.04
N GLU A 540 9.22 -3.05 9.60
CA GLU A 540 8.91 -3.43 10.98
C GLU A 540 8.76 -4.94 11.15
N PHE A 541 8.19 -5.64 10.16
CA PHE A 541 8.02 -7.08 10.19
C PHE A 541 9.37 -7.79 10.07
N ALA A 542 10.27 -7.29 9.21
CA ALA A 542 11.64 -7.79 9.13
C ALA A 542 12.38 -7.60 10.48
N ALA A 543 12.22 -6.46 11.14
CA ALA A 543 12.77 -6.21 12.47
C ALA A 543 12.17 -7.14 13.54
N ALA A 544 10.85 -7.35 13.54
CA ALA A 544 10.16 -8.22 14.49
C ALA A 544 10.50 -9.71 14.28
N VAL A 545 10.66 -10.17 13.04
CA VAL A 545 11.19 -11.51 12.71
C VAL A 545 12.61 -11.68 13.25
N ALA A 546 13.48 -10.68 13.05
CA ALA A 546 14.87 -10.74 13.53
C ALA A 546 14.98 -10.71 15.07
N ALA A 547 14.09 -9.97 15.74
CA ALA A 547 14.02 -9.88 17.20
C ALA A 547 13.19 -11.00 17.86
N ASN A 548 12.43 -11.78 17.08
CA ASN A 548 11.39 -12.72 17.54
C ASN A 548 10.34 -12.05 18.45
N THR A 549 9.89 -10.85 18.09
CA THR A 549 8.85 -10.07 18.80
C THR A 549 7.53 -10.05 18.03
N GLY A 550 6.52 -9.36 18.57
CA GLY A 550 5.42 -8.82 17.77
C GLY A 550 5.78 -7.44 17.19
N LEU A 551 4.79 -6.81 16.56
CA LEU A 551 4.81 -5.40 16.16
C LEU A 551 4.38 -4.49 17.33
N ASN A 552 4.59 -3.18 17.19
CA ASN A 552 4.31 -2.19 18.24
C ASN A 552 2.95 -1.45 18.06
N HIS A 553 2.01 -2.05 17.33
CA HIS A 553 0.70 -1.48 17.05
C HIS A 553 -0.37 -2.57 16.90
N ALA A 554 -1.65 -2.20 17.02
CA ALA A 554 -2.77 -3.10 16.73
C ALA A 554 -2.92 -3.34 15.22
N LEU A 555 -3.19 -4.58 14.82
CA LEU A 555 -3.38 -4.93 13.40
C LEU A 555 -4.76 -4.48 12.89
N ALA A 556 -4.91 -4.30 11.58
CA ALA A 556 -6.19 -4.11 10.90
C ALA A 556 -6.58 -5.38 10.10
N PHE A 557 -7.84 -5.80 10.19
CA PHE A 557 -8.38 -6.90 9.38
C PHE A 557 -9.81 -6.66 8.91
N SER A 558 -10.18 -7.26 7.77
CA SER A 558 -11.56 -7.33 7.29
C SER A 558 -12.19 -8.71 7.47
N THR A 559 -13.52 -8.79 7.50
CA THR A 559 -14.25 -10.03 7.85
C THR A 559 -15.61 -10.18 7.16
N ASP A 560 -15.98 -11.41 6.82
CA ASP A 560 -17.34 -11.78 6.34
C ASP A 560 -18.41 -11.71 7.44
N LEU A 561 -18.00 -11.53 8.70
CA LEU A 561 -18.87 -11.34 9.87
C LEU A 561 -19.34 -9.89 10.07
N ALA A 562 -18.84 -8.92 9.29
CA ALA A 562 -19.05 -7.49 9.55
C ALA A 562 -20.54 -7.12 9.51
N GLY A 563 -21.05 -6.55 10.59
CA GLY A 563 -22.42 -6.07 10.72
C GLY A 563 -22.58 -4.57 10.41
N PRO A 564 -23.81 -4.08 10.26
CA PRO A 564 -24.08 -2.66 9.98
C PRO A 564 -23.82 -1.75 11.19
N ASP A 565 -23.67 -2.33 12.38
CA ASP A 565 -23.30 -1.64 13.60
C ASP A 565 -21.78 -1.37 13.66
N PHE A 566 -21.37 -0.39 14.46
CA PHE A 566 -19.96 -0.01 14.68
C PHE A 566 -19.71 0.49 16.10
N VAL A 567 -18.45 0.49 16.53
CA VAL A 567 -17.96 1.03 17.80
C VAL A 567 -16.60 1.70 17.62
N TYR A 568 -16.27 2.72 18.42
CA TYR A 568 -14.96 3.40 18.35
C TYR A 568 -13.80 2.38 18.47
N PRO A 569 -12.78 2.40 17.58
CA PRO A 569 -12.41 3.48 16.64
C PRO A 569 -13.28 3.65 15.39
N ALA A 570 -14.11 2.68 15.00
CA ALA A 570 -14.99 2.86 13.85
C ALA A 570 -16.10 3.89 14.14
N ILE A 571 -16.35 4.80 13.20
CA ILE A 571 -17.40 5.84 13.28
C ILE A 571 -18.53 5.65 12.26
N LYS A 572 -18.45 4.59 11.45
CA LYS A 572 -19.50 4.07 10.55
C LYS A 572 -19.22 2.58 10.28
N SER A 573 -20.08 1.91 9.52
CA SER A 573 -19.80 0.58 8.93
C SER A 573 -20.51 0.44 7.57
N ASP A 574 -20.03 -0.46 6.72
CA ASP A 574 -20.72 -0.94 5.50
C ASP A 574 -21.31 -2.37 5.66
N GLY A 575 -21.04 -3.01 6.80
CA GLY A 575 -21.19 -4.44 7.02
C GLY A 575 -22.59 -5.02 6.73
N GLN A 576 -22.61 -6.11 5.97
CA GLN A 576 -23.82 -6.79 5.46
C GLN A 576 -23.97 -8.22 5.99
N ASN A 577 -23.04 -8.69 6.83
CA ASN A 577 -23.01 -10.04 7.40
C ASN A 577 -23.07 -11.12 6.29
N TRP A 578 -22.09 -11.10 5.37
CA TRP A 578 -21.97 -12.07 4.27
C TRP A 578 -21.89 -13.53 4.77
N ALA A 579 -21.40 -13.76 5.99
CA ALA A 579 -21.41 -15.06 6.66
C ALA A 579 -22.82 -15.57 7.05
N GLY A 580 -23.83 -14.70 7.10
CA GLY A 580 -25.20 -15.02 7.49
C GLY A 580 -25.35 -15.47 8.96
N VAL A 581 -24.47 -15.02 9.86
CA VAL A 581 -24.52 -15.41 11.27
C VAL A 581 -25.61 -14.69 12.05
N VAL A 582 -26.08 -15.27 13.16
CA VAL A 582 -27.15 -14.68 14.00
C VAL A 582 -26.69 -13.40 14.70
N THR A 583 -25.40 -13.33 15.06
CA THR A 583 -24.78 -12.18 15.72
C THR A 583 -23.53 -11.78 14.94
N PRO A 584 -23.64 -10.89 13.93
CA PRO A 584 -22.46 -10.34 13.26
C PRO A 584 -21.56 -9.58 14.24
N ILE A 585 -20.31 -9.34 13.87
CA ILE A 585 -19.39 -8.50 14.65
C ILE A 585 -19.47 -7.06 14.11
N PRO A 586 -19.72 -6.05 14.97
CA PRO A 586 -19.66 -4.66 14.56
C PRO A 586 -18.23 -4.25 14.17
N GLU A 587 -18.08 -3.27 13.28
CA GLU A 587 -16.77 -2.71 12.96
C GLU A 587 -16.19 -1.92 14.15
N GLY A 588 -14.86 -1.86 14.24
CA GLY A 588 -14.11 -1.28 15.35
C GLY A 588 -13.99 -2.13 16.61
N TYR A 589 -14.53 -3.36 16.64
CA TYR A 589 -14.24 -4.29 17.74
C TYR A 589 -12.77 -4.74 17.73
N ARG A 590 -12.14 -4.73 18.92
CA ARG A 590 -10.78 -5.23 19.13
C ARG A 590 -10.81 -6.71 19.53
N ILE A 591 -10.09 -7.55 18.81
CA ILE A 591 -9.79 -8.94 19.19
C ILE A 591 -8.38 -9.04 19.77
N GLN A 592 -8.15 -10.05 20.61
CA GLN A 592 -6.85 -10.38 21.19
C GLN A 592 -6.65 -11.89 21.19
N LEU A 593 -5.43 -12.36 20.96
CA LEU A 593 -5.04 -13.76 21.22
C LEU A 593 -4.67 -13.91 22.69
N ASP A 594 -5.03 -15.03 23.33
CA ASP A 594 -4.72 -15.27 24.75
C ASP A 594 -3.23 -15.00 25.08
N PRO A 595 -2.93 -13.97 25.90
CA PRO A 595 -1.55 -13.56 26.20
C PRO A 595 -0.80 -14.55 27.13
N THR A 596 -1.46 -15.61 27.59
CA THR A 596 -0.82 -16.68 28.39
C THR A 596 -0.21 -17.80 27.54
N LEU A 597 -0.48 -17.82 26.23
CA LEU A 597 0.06 -18.83 25.31
C LEU A 597 1.55 -18.63 25.02
N ASP A 598 2.32 -19.71 25.14
CA ASP A 598 3.69 -19.76 24.61
C ASP A 598 3.65 -19.95 23.08
N ILE A 599 3.77 -18.84 22.37
CA ILE A 599 3.81 -18.79 20.90
C ILE A 599 5.09 -19.43 20.33
N ASP A 600 6.18 -19.43 21.09
CA ASP A 600 7.45 -20.01 20.63
C ASP A 600 7.44 -21.55 20.67
N ALA A 601 6.63 -22.15 21.55
CA ALA A 601 6.43 -23.59 21.69
C ALA A 601 5.44 -24.22 20.68
N ILE A 602 4.72 -23.43 19.86
CA ILE A 602 3.70 -23.96 18.94
C ILE A 602 4.34 -24.86 17.86
N PRO A 603 3.94 -26.14 17.70
CA PRO A 603 4.60 -27.05 16.76
C PRO A 603 4.48 -26.63 15.29
N GLY A 604 5.61 -26.17 14.73
CA GLY A 604 5.71 -25.80 13.32
C GLY A 604 5.04 -24.48 12.95
N ILE A 605 4.92 -23.54 13.90
CA ILE A 605 4.58 -22.14 13.61
C ILE A 605 5.67 -21.48 12.75
N THR A 606 5.28 -20.71 11.73
CA THR A 606 6.23 -19.94 10.90
C THR A 606 6.71 -18.67 11.63
N ALA A 607 7.81 -18.07 11.18
CA ALA A 607 8.31 -16.83 11.79
C ALA A 607 7.30 -15.67 11.60
N GLY A 608 6.63 -15.60 10.46
CA GLY A 608 5.56 -14.63 10.22
C GLY A 608 4.35 -14.83 11.14
N GLU A 609 3.89 -16.07 11.30
CA GLU A 609 2.82 -16.37 12.26
C GLU A 609 3.23 -16.07 13.72
N LYS A 610 4.51 -16.22 14.10
CA LYS A 610 5.00 -15.80 15.42
C LYS A 610 4.87 -14.28 15.62
N VAL A 611 5.25 -13.47 14.64
CA VAL A 611 5.08 -12.00 14.71
C VAL A 611 3.61 -11.66 14.88
N ILE A 612 2.75 -12.15 13.98
CA ILE A 612 1.30 -11.85 14.01
C ILE A 612 0.64 -12.33 15.31
N ALA A 613 0.98 -13.53 15.81
CA ALA A 613 0.47 -14.03 17.09
C ALA A 613 0.93 -13.18 18.29
N LYS A 614 2.20 -12.76 18.33
CA LYS A 614 2.73 -11.90 19.41
C LYS A 614 2.15 -10.49 19.37
N THR A 615 1.88 -9.94 18.18
CA THR A 615 1.11 -8.70 18.02
C THR A 615 -0.33 -8.89 18.52
N LEU A 616 -1.00 -9.99 18.13
CA LEU A 616 -2.36 -10.31 18.57
C LEU A 616 -2.46 -10.51 20.09
N GLN A 617 -1.41 -10.97 20.77
CA GLN A 617 -1.36 -11.02 22.24
C GLN A 617 -1.19 -9.64 22.88
N THR A 618 -0.34 -8.78 22.31
CA THR A 618 0.08 -7.53 22.94
C THR A 618 -0.84 -6.35 22.59
N TYR A 619 -1.12 -6.17 21.30
CA TYR A 619 -1.91 -5.07 20.76
C TYR A 619 -3.22 -5.54 20.10
N GLY A 620 -3.37 -6.82 19.79
CA GLY A 620 -4.59 -7.34 19.17
C GLY A 620 -4.78 -6.91 17.73
N ALA A 621 -6.02 -6.94 17.27
CA ALA A 621 -6.42 -6.46 15.94
C ALA A 621 -7.83 -5.85 15.96
N TYR A 622 -8.08 -4.89 15.08
CA TYR A 622 -9.38 -4.24 14.90
C TYR A 622 -10.07 -4.72 13.62
N VAL A 623 -11.38 -4.94 13.70
CA VAL A 623 -12.24 -5.07 12.51
C VAL A 623 -12.34 -3.68 11.86
N VAL A 624 -11.90 -3.53 10.61
CA VAL A 624 -11.90 -2.22 9.92
C VAL A 624 -12.69 -2.20 8.60
N ASP A 625 -13.09 -3.37 8.11
CA ASP A 625 -13.78 -3.52 6.82
C ASP A 625 -14.55 -4.83 6.73
N GLN A 626 -15.49 -4.89 5.78
CA GLN A 626 -16.10 -6.15 5.35
C GLN A 626 -15.17 -6.89 4.37
N GLY A 627 -15.20 -8.22 4.37
CA GLY A 627 -14.30 -9.02 3.56
C GLY A 627 -14.85 -10.39 3.16
N GLY A 628 -14.26 -11.00 2.13
CA GLY A 628 -14.64 -12.34 1.67
C GLY A 628 -14.08 -13.50 2.52
N ALA A 629 -13.16 -13.23 3.44
CA ALA A 629 -12.57 -14.19 4.35
C ALA A 629 -13.08 -13.98 5.78
N ARG A 630 -12.92 -14.99 6.65
CA ARG A 630 -13.28 -14.86 8.07
C ARG A 630 -12.42 -13.83 8.78
N MET A 631 -11.15 -13.77 8.42
CA MET A 631 -10.23 -12.69 8.81
C MET A 631 -9.23 -12.49 7.66
N ALA A 632 -9.11 -11.28 7.13
CA ALA A 632 -8.09 -10.91 6.16
C ALA A 632 -7.25 -9.75 6.71
N PHE A 633 -6.01 -10.03 7.12
CA PHE A 633 -5.09 -9.05 7.67
C PHE A 633 -4.38 -8.27 6.57
N ALA A 634 -4.25 -6.95 6.75
CA ALA A 634 -3.63 -6.06 5.76
C ALA A 634 -2.10 -5.99 5.91
N PHE A 635 -1.37 -6.19 4.81
CA PHE A 635 0.08 -6.01 4.71
C PHE A 635 0.43 -5.07 3.55
N GLU A 636 1.64 -4.53 3.58
CA GLU A 636 2.22 -3.71 2.52
C GLU A 636 2.45 -4.50 1.20
N LEU A 637 2.16 -3.84 0.07
CA LEU A 637 2.57 -4.30 -1.26
C LEU A 637 4.06 -4.01 -1.50
N VAL A 638 4.93 -4.98 -1.22
CA VAL A 638 6.36 -4.82 -1.47
C VAL A 638 6.73 -4.84 -2.95
N ASP A 639 7.81 -4.15 -3.31
CA ASP A 639 8.15 -3.87 -4.71
C ASP A 639 8.52 -5.14 -5.51
N ASP A 640 9.07 -6.17 -4.85
CA ASP A 640 9.39 -7.48 -5.47
C ASP A 640 8.19 -8.45 -5.56
N ALA A 641 7.03 -8.10 -5.01
CA ALA A 641 5.82 -8.92 -5.05
C ALA A 641 5.28 -9.11 -6.48
N THR A 642 4.79 -10.32 -6.76
CA THR A 642 4.22 -10.76 -8.05
C THR A 642 3.10 -11.79 -7.84
N SER A 643 2.29 -12.05 -8.87
CA SER A 643 1.19 -13.03 -8.83
C SER A 643 1.60 -14.50 -8.62
N SER A 644 2.88 -14.80 -8.43
CA SER A 644 3.39 -16.12 -8.03
C SER A 644 4.36 -16.09 -6.85
N SER A 645 4.61 -14.93 -6.25
CA SER A 645 5.42 -14.76 -5.04
C SER A 645 5.08 -13.43 -4.37
N PRO A 646 4.53 -13.41 -3.15
CA PRO A 646 4.07 -12.18 -2.51
C PRO A 646 5.20 -11.23 -2.09
N GLY A 647 6.46 -11.68 -2.14
CA GLY A 647 7.63 -10.85 -1.83
C GLY A 647 8.65 -11.58 -0.96
N SER A 648 9.93 -11.19 -1.03
CA SER A 648 11.02 -11.90 -0.35
C SER A 648 10.94 -11.81 1.18
N VAL A 649 10.50 -10.68 1.75
CA VAL A 649 10.32 -10.49 3.20
C VAL A 649 9.27 -11.45 3.77
N TRP A 650 8.09 -11.53 3.15
CA TRP A 650 7.00 -12.40 3.59
C TRP A 650 7.34 -13.89 3.43
N THR A 651 7.85 -14.27 2.25
CA THR A 651 8.16 -15.66 1.92
C THR A 651 9.31 -16.21 2.76
N SER A 652 10.33 -15.40 3.09
CA SER A 652 11.44 -15.81 3.97
C SER A 652 10.97 -16.07 5.41
N ALA A 653 9.92 -15.39 5.87
CA ALA A 653 9.31 -15.63 7.18
C ALA A 653 8.32 -16.82 7.19
N GLY A 654 8.05 -17.44 6.04
CA GLY A 654 7.16 -18.59 5.88
C GLY A 654 5.76 -18.27 5.34
N LEU A 655 5.42 -17.00 5.15
CA LEU A 655 4.17 -16.56 4.51
C LEU A 655 4.32 -16.71 2.98
N ALA A 656 4.19 -17.96 2.52
CA ALA A 656 4.78 -18.41 1.26
C ALA A 656 3.97 -18.11 -0.03
N TRP A 657 2.72 -17.67 0.09
CA TRP A 657 1.85 -17.28 -1.03
C TRP A 657 0.84 -16.22 -0.57
N ASP A 658 0.24 -15.47 -1.50
CA ASP A 658 -0.83 -14.52 -1.16
C ASP A 658 -2.08 -15.24 -0.65
N TYR A 659 -2.82 -14.63 0.28
CA TYR A 659 -3.87 -15.29 1.08
C TYR A 659 -3.34 -16.49 1.92
N TYR A 660 -2.16 -16.36 2.54
CA TYR A 660 -1.61 -17.41 3.40
C TYR A 660 -2.50 -17.63 4.64
N ASP A 661 -3.16 -18.79 4.75
CA ASP A 661 -3.97 -19.13 5.92
C ASP A 661 -3.07 -19.47 7.11
N MET A 662 -3.04 -18.59 8.11
CA MET A 662 -2.18 -18.65 9.30
C MET A 662 -2.68 -19.68 10.32
N ASN A 663 -2.74 -20.95 9.90
CA ASN A 663 -3.36 -22.05 10.64
C ASN A 663 -2.58 -22.55 11.87
N LYS A 664 -1.37 -22.06 12.13
CA LYS A 664 -0.62 -22.40 13.36
C LYS A 664 -1.01 -21.51 14.53
N ILE A 665 -1.55 -20.31 14.26
CA ILE A 665 -2.11 -19.44 15.30
C ILE A 665 -3.37 -20.13 15.87
N PRO A 666 -3.49 -20.28 17.21
CA PRO A 666 -4.60 -21.02 17.82
C PRO A 666 -5.83 -20.12 17.96
N TRP A 667 -6.53 -19.88 16.84
CA TRP A 667 -7.67 -18.95 16.74
C TRP A 667 -8.83 -19.22 17.72
N SER A 668 -8.99 -20.45 18.22
CA SER A 668 -9.98 -20.78 19.27
C SER A 668 -9.62 -20.23 20.65
N SER A 669 -8.41 -19.68 20.80
CA SER A 669 -7.92 -18.94 21.98
C SER A 669 -7.93 -17.42 21.75
N LEU A 670 -8.70 -16.93 20.77
CA LEU A 670 -9.05 -15.52 20.70
C LEU A 670 -10.00 -15.13 21.86
N ARG A 671 -10.03 -13.83 22.16
CA ARG A 671 -11.05 -13.16 22.96
C ARG A 671 -11.39 -11.81 22.31
N VAL A 672 -12.66 -11.44 22.33
CA VAL A 672 -13.13 -10.12 21.83
C VAL A 672 -13.33 -9.21 23.01
N LEU A 673 -12.74 -8.02 22.94
CA LEU A 673 -12.83 -7.04 24.03
C LEU A 673 -14.16 -6.28 23.93
N ALA A 674 -14.69 -5.87 25.08
CA ALA A 674 -15.75 -4.87 25.10
C ALA A 674 -15.22 -3.54 24.52
N PRO A 675 -16.05 -2.75 23.81
CA PRO A 675 -15.61 -1.48 23.25
C PRO A 675 -15.20 -0.50 24.35
N THR A 676 -14.20 0.34 24.05
CA THR A 676 -13.80 1.39 25.00
C THR A 676 -14.89 2.45 25.02
N THR A 677 -15.57 2.58 26.16
CA THR A 677 -16.60 3.61 26.35
C THR A 677 -15.94 4.98 26.47
N LEU A 678 -15.92 5.73 25.36
CA LEU A 678 -15.68 7.16 25.41
C LEU A 678 -16.79 7.82 26.22
N ASN A 679 -16.43 8.42 27.36
CA ASN A 679 -17.29 9.37 28.06
C ASN A 679 -17.22 10.70 27.31
N VAL A 680 -18.12 10.85 26.32
CA VAL A 680 -18.33 12.08 25.52
C VAL A 680 -19.15 13.09 26.32
#